data_AF-A0A345SWI6-F1
#
_entry.id   AF-A0A345SWI6-F1
#
_cell.length_a   1.000
_cell.length_b   1.000
_cell.length_c   1.000
_cell.angle_alpha   90.00
_cell.angle_beta   90.00
_cell.angle_gamma   90.00
#
_symmetry.space_group_name_H-M   'P 1'
#
loop_
_entity.id
_entity.type
_entity.pdbx_description
1 polymer ?
#
loop_
_entity_poly.entity_id
_entity_poly.type
_entity_poly.pdbx_seq_one_letter_code
_entity_poly.pdbx_strand_id
1 'polypeptide(L)'
;MFNLTAALKRLVIGRAMRSEELHETLLPKRLALPIFASDPLSSVAYATQEILLVLTVGGLAYLHFTPWIGAAVVCLMAVVVLSYRQVVRAYPSGGGSYEVVSTNLGASAGLVVAAALLVDYVMTVAVSVASGVDNVISAVPALAEHRVLMAVAFVAVLAAINLRGVREAGAAFATPTYLFIGCMLIMVGTGLVRYLLGTAPVAESAAYGIRPEPGSQALAGLALLMLCLRAFSSGCTALTGVEAISNGVPAFRRPKPKNAAATLAAMGLIAVVMFAGVTTLALVAKVHITNDACQLTGLPGNCAHFTQRTVIAQIAAAVFGGTDTFPFYLIQTATALVLILAANTAFNGFPLLASILAQHRYLPRQLHTRGDRLAFSNGILALAVVAGVLLAVFRANVTNLIHLYILGVFTSFTLSQTGMVRHWNRELATVTDPPLRRRHQVARVVNGAGAVVTGLVLVIVLLTKFLQGAWLAVLAAVVLWTTMRGIRRHYDTFAAELAVIEPRDTYQPPSRVQAVVLVSKLHKPTLRALAYARAFRPDSLEAVTVAVDRDEVATLEEQWRQFEIPVPLKVLDSPFREITKPVVEYVRTLRRSSPRDVVAVFIPEYVVGHWWENLLHNQTALWLKSRLLFTPGVMVTSVPWQLTSSALADHPVPRAPGAVRRGEPSPDQSRHHSAGYR
;
A
#
# COMPACT_ATOMS: atom_id res chain seq x y z
N MET A 1 -33.80 -5.14 2.16
CA MET A 1 -33.20 -4.04 2.95
C MET A 1 -31.80 -3.74 2.43
N PHE A 2 -31.45 -2.47 2.30
CA PHE A 2 -30.13 -2.04 1.80
C PHE A 2 -29.02 -2.76 2.57
N ASN A 3 -28.23 -3.55 1.85
CA ASN A 3 -27.04 -4.16 2.40
C ASN A 3 -26.07 -3.00 2.68
N LEU A 4 -26.11 -2.44 3.90
CA LEU A 4 -25.47 -1.17 4.25
C LEU A 4 -23.97 -1.22 3.95
N THR A 5 -23.36 -2.39 4.13
CA THR A 5 -21.98 -2.70 3.75
C THR A 5 -21.78 -2.62 2.23
N ALA A 6 -22.67 -3.16 1.41
CA ALA A 6 -22.62 -3.03 -0.04
C ALA A 6 -22.95 -1.62 -0.52
N ALA A 7 -23.80 -0.88 0.18
CA ALA A 7 -24.14 0.52 -0.12
C ALA A 7 -22.97 1.46 0.23
N LEU A 8 -22.36 1.31 1.41
CA LEU A 8 -21.11 1.97 1.80
C LEU A 8 -19.97 1.60 0.85
N LYS A 9 -19.82 0.31 0.54
CA LYS A 9 -18.84 -0.17 -0.46
C LYS A 9 -19.10 0.46 -1.83
N ARG A 10 -20.35 0.60 -2.27
CA ARG A 10 -20.69 1.27 -3.55
C ARG A 10 -20.51 2.79 -3.51
N LEU A 11 -20.75 3.43 -2.37
CA LEU A 11 -20.51 4.86 -2.18
C LEU A 11 -19.01 5.17 -2.30
N VAL A 12 -18.16 4.34 -1.67
CA VAL A 12 -16.71 4.53 -1.62
C VAL A 12 -16.01 3.98 -2.88
N ILE A 13 -16.32 2.77 -3.32
CA ILE A 13 -15.62 2.05 -4.40
C ILE A 13 -16.29 2.24 -5.77
N GLY A 14 -17.60 2.53 -5.82
CA GLY A 14 -18.37 2.60 -7.06
C GLY A 14 -18.81 1.23 -7.60
N ARG A 15 -19.43 1.21 -8.80
CA ARG A 15 -19.86 -0.03 -9.47
C ARG A 15 -18.65 -0.85 -9.97
N ALA A 16 -18.77 -2.18 -9.95
CA ALA A 16 -17.73 -3.11 -10.42
C ALA A 16 -17.48 -2.96 -11.94
N MET A 17 -16.22 -3.10 -12.36
CA MET A 17 -15.77 -3.05 -13.76
C MET A 17 -15.44 -4.44 -14.28
N ARG A 18 -15.69 -4.71 -15.56
CA ARG A 18 -15.33 -5.99 -16.19
C ARG A 18 -13.83 -6.02 -16.50
N SER A 19 -13.21 -7.19 -16.32
CA SER A 19 -11.77 -7.40 -16.55
C SER A 19 -11.29 -7.06 -17.97
N GLU A 20 -12.17 -7.10 -18.96
CA GLU A 20 -11.88 -6.82 -20.37
C GLU A 20 -11.69 -5.32 -20.69
N GLU A 21 -12.11 -4.42 -19.80
CA GLU A 21 -11.93 -2.97 -19.97
C GLU A 21 -10.49 -2.53 -19.66
N LEU A 22 -9.54 -3.45 -19.47
CA LEU A 22 -8.13 -3.20 -19.18
C LEU A 22 -7.34 -2.75 -20.42
N HIS A 23 -7.80 -1.69 -21.08
CA HIS A 23 -6.95 -0.98 -22.04
C HIS A 23 -6.03 -0.01 -21.28
N GLU A 24 -4.73 -0.29 -21.30
CA GLU A 24 -3.71 0.63 -20.78
C GLU A 24 -3.66 1.91 -21.64
N THR A 25 -4.12 3.03 -21.10
CA THR A 25 -3.95 4.33 -21.74
C THR A 25 -2.49 4.78 -21.61
N LEU A 26 -1.70 4.53 -22.65
CA LEU A 26 -0.30 4.96 -22.68
C LEU A 26 -0.19 6.49 -22.55
N LEU A 27 0.58 6.95 -21.56
CA LEU A 27 0.71 8.35 -21.21
C LEU A 27 1.74 9.07 -22.11
N PRO A 28 1.39 10.24 -22.70
CA PRO A 28 2.37 11.11 -23.33
C PRO A 28 3.27 11.79 -22.28
N LYS A 29 4.48 12.20 -22.67
CA LYS A 29 5.48 12.81 -21.76
C LYS A 29 4.96 13.98 -20.93
N ARG A 30 4.08 14.81 -21.52
CA ARG A 30 3.47 15.98 -20.89
C ARG A 30 2.54 15.62 -19.73
N LEU A 31 1.92 14.44 -19.76
CA LEU A 31 1.10 13.94 -18.66
C LEU A 31 1.91 13.05 -17.72
N ALA A 32 2.86 12.30 -18.25
CA ALA A 32 3.71 11.41 -17.46
C ALA A 32 4.65 12.16 -16.49
N LEU A 33 5.18 13.32 -16.88
CA LEU A 33 6.02 14.12 -15.97
C LEU A 33 5.22 14.51 -14.71
N PRO A 34 4.10 15.25 -14.77
CA PRO A 34 3.34 15.59 -13.57
C PRO A 34 2.91 14.42 -12.69
N ILE A 35 2.52 13.30 -13.30
CA ILE A 35 1.99 12.13 -12.58
C ILE A 35 3.09 11.41 -11.81
N PHE A 36 4.25 11.15 -12.45
CA PHE A 36 5.35 10.41 -11.82
C PHE A 36 6.39 11.31 -11.14
N ALA A 37 6.45 12.60 -11.49
CA ALA A 37 7.39 13.56 -10.90
C ALA A 37 6.81 14.35 -9.72
N SER A 38 5.51 14.19 -9.38
CA SER A 38 4.91 14.90 -8.25
C SER A 38 5.71 14.70 -6.97
N ASP A 39 6.08 13.46 -6.66
CA ASP A 39 6.83 13.10 -5.45
C ASP A 39 8.24 13.71 -5.39
N PRO A 40 9.13 13.49 -6.39
CA PRO A 40 10.46 14.10 -6.35
C PRO A 40 10.46 15.63 -6.43
N LEU A 41 9.52 16.24 -7.17
CA LEU A 41 9.42 17.69 -7.23
C LEU A 41 8.85 18.29 -5.94
N SER A 42 7.89 17.61 -5.31
CA SER A 42 7.33 18.04 -4.03
C SER A 42 8.35 17.95 -2.89
N SER A 43 9.31 17.03 -2.98
CA SER A 43 10.35 16.84 -1.96
C SER A 43 11.24 18.08 -1.76
N VAL A 44 11.38 18.89 -2.82
CA VAL A 44 12.06 20.20 -2.77
C VAL A 44 11.38 21.16 -1.78
N ALA A 45 10.08 21.00 -1.53
CA ALA A 45 9.32 21.89 -0.66
C ALA A 45 9.75 21.87 0.80
N TYR A 46 10.29 20.73 1.27
CA TYR A 46 10.72 20.55 2.65
C TYR A 46 12.23 20.25 2.78
N ALA A 47 12.93 19.85 1.72
CA ALA A 47 14.36 19.53 1.81
C ALA A 47 15.24 20.71 2.28
N THR A 48 15.00 21.93 1.76
CA THR A 48 15.73 23.13 2.23
C THR A 48 15.43 23.41 3.69
N GLN A 49 14.16 23.26 4.11
CA GLN A 49 13.75 23.43 5.50
C GLN A 49 14.49 22.46 6.43
N GLU A 50 14.61 21.20 6.04
CA GLU A 50 15.31 20.19 6.83
C GLU A 50 16.83 20.46 6.98
N ILE A 51 17.47 21.07 5.97
CA ILE A 51 18.87 21.52 6.10
C ILE A 51 18.97 22.61 7.18
N LEU A 52 18.09 23.60 7.12
CA LEU A 52 18.08 24.71 8.08
C LEU A 52 17.76 24.22 9.50
N LEU A 53 16.76 23.36 9.66
CA LEU A 53 16.39 22.78 10.97
C LEU A 53 17.56 22.04 11.64
N VAL A 54 18.38 21.32 10.87
CA VAL A 54 19.55 20.64 11.43
C VAL A 54 20.66 21.62 11.78
N LEU A 55 20.96 22.58 10.91
CA LEU A 55 22.06 23.54 11.17
C LEU A 55 21.76 24.46 12.35
N THR A 56 20.50 24.85 12.53
CA THR A 56 20.06 25.72 13.63
C THR A 56 20.14 25.07 15.01
N VAL A 57 20.29 23.74 15.10
CA VAL A 57 20.64 23.05 16.37
C VAL A 57 21.94 23.61 16.96
N GLY A 58 22.93 23.92 16.12
CA GLY A 58 24.17 24.58 16.52
C GLY A 58 24.05 26.11 16.65
N GLY A 59 22.91 26.69 16.28
CA GLY A 59 22.66 28.14 16.27
C GLY A 59 22.90 28.80 14.91
N LEU A 60 22.66 30.12 14.87
CA LEU A 60 22.69 30.93 13.63
C LEU A 60 24.01 30.89 12.88
N ALA A 61 25.13 30.80 13.60
CA ALA A 61 26.45 30.86 13.00
C ALA A 61 26.64 29.78 11.92
N TYR A 62 26.05 28.59 12.05
CA TYR A 62 26.26 27.48 11.13
C TYR A 62 25.43 27.55 9.84
N LEU A 63 24.49 28.50 9.72
CA LEU A 63 23.69 28.68 8.51
C LEU A 63 24.53 29.04 7.27
N HIS A 64 25.75 29.56 7.44
CA HIS A 64 26.66 29.84 6.33
C HIS A 64 27.13 28.57 5.60
N PHE A 65 26.98 27.38 6.17
CA PHE A 65 27.29 26.11 5.51
C PHE A 65 26.20 25.65 4.54
N THR A 66 25.00 26.25 4.58
CA THR A 66 23.85 25.86 3.74
C THR A 66 24.17 25.84 2.23
N PRO A 67 24.88 26.83 1.62
CA PRO A 67 25.23 26.77 0.20
C PRO A 67 26.09 25.56 -0.16
N TRP A 68 27.08 25.22 0.68
CA TRP A 68 27.98 24.10 0.45
C TRP A 68 27.25 22.77 0.55
N ILE A 69 26.39 22.63 1.56
CA ILE A 69 25.53 21.45 1.73
C ILE A 69 24.55 21.34 0.55
N GLY A 70 23.93 22.45 0.15
CA GLY A 70 23.04 22.50 -1.01
C GLY A 70 23.74 22.09 -2.30
N ALA A 71 24.96 22.56 -2.53
CA ALA A 71 25.77 22.15 -3.68
C ALA A 71 26.09 20.65 -3.67
N ALA A 72 26.40 20.09 -2.50
CA ALA A 72 26.61 18.65 -2.35
C ALA A 72 25.33 17.84 -2.66
N VAL A 73 24.16 18.30 -2.21
CA VAL A 73 22.85 17.67 -2.51
C VAL A 73 22.54 17.75 -4.01
N VAL A 74 22.80 18.89 -4.66
CA VAL A 74 22.62 19.05 -6.11
C VAL A 74 23.55 18.12 -6.89
N CYS A 75 24.81 17.98 -6.46
CA CYS A 75 25.77 17.05 -7.06
C CYS A 75 25.26 15.60 -6.95
N LEU A 76 24.80 15.20 -5.75
CA LEU A 76 24.21 13.89 -5.53
C LEU A 76 22.99 13.65 -6.44
N MET A 77 22.11 14.64 -6.56
CA MET A 77 20.91 14.55 -7.40
C MET A 77 21.28 14.36 -8.88
N ALA A 78 22.31 15.07 -9.37
CA ALA A 78 22.83 14.86 -10.71
C ALA A 78 23.35 13.43 -10.91
N VAL A 79 24.12 12.90 -9.95
CA VAL A 79 24.64 11.52 -9.98
C VAL A 79 23.50 10.51 -10.04
N VAL A 80 22.52 10.60 -9.13
CA VAL A 80 21.38 9.67 -9.06
C VAL A 80 20.54 9.72 -10.34
N VAL A 81 20.22 10.92 -10.84
CA VAL A 81 19.46 11.09 -12.08
C VAL A 81 20.21 10.47 -13.27
N LEU A 82 21.53 10.69 -13.39
CA LEU A 82 22.34 10.08 -14.45
C LEU A 82 22.38 8.56 -14.36
N SER A 83 22.48 8.01 -13.15
CA SER A 83 22.46 6.57 -12.89
C SER A 83 21.13 5.92 -13.25
N TYR A 84 20.01 6.49 -12.76
CA TYR A 84 18.67 5.96 -13.02
C TYR A 84 18.24 6.08 -14.49
N ARG A 85 18.80 7.04 -15.25
CA ARG A 85 18.63 7.08 -16.71
C ARG A 85 19.17 5.82 -17.39
N GLN A 86 20.19 5.16 -16.83
CA GLN A 86 20.69 3.88 -17.34
C GLN A 86 19.81 2.72 -16.92
N VAL A 87 19.34 2.70 -15.66
CA VAL A 87 18.40 1.69 -15.15
C VAL A 87 17.16 1.60 -16.03
N VAL A 88 16.50 2.74 -16.27
CA VAL A 88 15.27 2.84 -17.07
C VAL A 88 15.47 2.40 -18.53
N ARG A 89 16.70 2.55 -19.07
CA ARG A 89 17.04 2.11 -20.43
C ARG A 89 17.24 0.60 -20.51
N ALA A 90 17.83 -0.01 -19.47
CA ALA A 90 18.12 -1.44 -19.42
C ALA A 90 16.90 -2.28 -19.02
N TYR A 91 16.00 -1.74 -18.17
CA TYR A 91 14.85 -2.45 -17.61
C TYR A 91 13.52 -1.78 -18.00
N PRO A 92 12.96 -2.07 -19.20
CA PRO A 92 11.72 -1.47 -19.69
C PRO A 92 10.45 -2.01 -19.03
N SER A 93 10.56 -3.13 -18.31
CA SER A 93 9.49 -3.88 -17.62
C SER A 93 8.89 -3.14 -16.41
N GLY A 94 9.59 -2.14 -15.86
CA GLY A 94 9.09 -1.31 -14.76
C GLY A 94 9.20 -1.91 -13.36
N GLY A 95 9.93 -3.02 -13.16
CA GLY A 95 10.17 -3.57 -11.83
C GLY A 95 11.23 -2.81 -11.02
N GLY A 96 11.80 -1.75 -11.59
CA GLY A 96 12.64 -0.77 -10.89
C GLY A 96 13.83 -1.39 -10.16
N SER A 97 14.16 -0.82 -8.99
CA SER A 97 15.27 -1.27 -8.13
C SER A 97 15.11 -2.73 -7.68
N TYR A 98 13.88 -3.19 -7.41
CA TYR A 98 13.61 -4.57 -7.01
C TYR A 98 14.02 -5.57 -8.09
N GLU A 99 13.57 -5.37 -9.33
CA GLU A 99 13.87 -6.26 -10.46
C GLU A 99 15.36 -6.27 -10.81
N VAL A 100 16.01 -5.10 -10.81
CA VAL A 100 17.45 -4.98 -11.05
C VAL A 100 18.23 -5.81 -10.02
N VAL A 101 17.88 -5.70 -8.74
CA VAL A 101 18.62 -6.38 -7.67
C VAL A 101 18.29 -7.86 -7.62
N SER A 102 17.02 -8.25 -7.76
CA SER A 102 16.63 -9.66 -7.76
C SER A 102 17.28 -10.43 -8.90
N THR A 103 17.41 -9.81 -10.08
CA THR A 103 17.97 -10.43 -11.28
C THR A 103 19.50 -10.51 -11.24
N ASN A 104 20.18 -9.47 -10.73
CA ASN A 104 21.64 -9.39 -10.79
C ASN A 104 22.34 -9.86 -9.50
N LEU A 105 21.77 -9.60 -8.32
CA LEU A 105 22.35 -9.89 -7.01
C LEU A 105 21.67 -11.07 -6.29
N GLY A 106 20.49 -11.49 -6.75
CA GLY A 106 19.76 -12.65 -6.25
C GLY A 106 18.56 -12.31 -5.37
N ALA A 107 17.75 -13.32 -5.07
CA ALA A 107 16.45 -13.14 -4.42
C ALA A 107 16.53 -12.57 -3.00
N SER A 108 17.55 -12.92 -2.22
CA SER A 108 17.74 -12.40 -0.85
C SER A 108 18.04 -10.91 -0.82
N ALA A 109 18.89 -10.43 -1.74
CA ALA A 109 19.18 -9.01 -1.90
C ALA A 109 17.96 -8.26 -2.44
N GLY A 110 17.23 -8.87 -3.39
CA GLY A 110 15.96 -8.31 -3.89
C GLY A 110 14.93 -8.11 -2.78
N LEU A 111 14.82 -9.07 -1.84
CA LEU A 111 13.97 -8.97 -0.66
C LEU A 111 14.33 -7.80 0.27
N VAL A 112 15.61 -7.48 0.43
CA VAL A 112 16.06 -6.32 1.22
C VAL A 112 15.56 -5.02 0.57
N VAL A 113 15.72 -4.91 -0.76
CA VAL A 113 15.21 -3.77 -1.52
C VAL A 113 13.68 -3.69 -1.45
N ALA A 114 12.99 -4.83 -1.58
CA ALA A 114 11.53 -4.87 -1.45
C ALA A 114 11.05 -4.37 -0.08
N ALA A 115 11.67 -4.83 1.00
CA ALA A 115 11.34 -4.38 2.35
C ALA A 115 11.59 -2.88 2.51
N ALA A 116 12.74 -2.39 2.03
CA ALA A 116 13.08 -0.97 2.03
C ALA A 116 12.06 -0.13 1.25
N LEU A 117 11.66 -0.55 0.05
CA LEU A 117 10.66 0.12 -0.80
C LEU A 117 9.26 0.12 -0.20
N LEU A 118 8.85 -0.95 0.50
CA LEU A 118 7.55 -0.96 1.17
C LEU A 118 7.50 0.04 2.32
N VAL A 119 8.58 0.12 3.12
CA VAL A 119 8.72 1.16 4.16
C VAL A 119 8.72 2.54 3.51
N ASP A 120 9.47 2.69 2.42
CA ASP A 120 9.58 3.93 1.66
C ASP A 120 8.22 4.46 1.24
N TYR A 121 7.40 3.64 0.58
CA TYR A 121 6.06 4.05 0.17
C TYR A 121 5.15 4.44 1.34
N VAL A 122 5.24 3.75 2.48
CA VAL A 122 4.49 4.14 3.69
C VAL A 122 4.94 5.52 4.17
N MET A 123 6.25 5.76 4.20
CA MET A 123 6.82 7.06 4.57
C MET A 123 6.49 8.16 3.57
N THR A 124 6.47 7.89 2.27
CA THR A 124 6.06 8.85 1.23
C THR A 124 4.64 9.36 1.50
N VAL A 125 3.70 8.48 1.87
CA VAL A 125 2.34 8.92 2.25
C VAL A 125 2.39 9.78 3.52
N ALA A 126 3.05 9.31 4.57
CA ALA A 126 3.07 10.00 5.85
C ALA A 126 3.76 11.37 5.78
N VAL A 127 4.97 11.44 5.20
CA VAL A 127 5.77 12.66 5.07
C VAL A 127 5.07 13.66 4.15
N SER A 128 4.60 13.23 2.98
CA SER A 128 4.01 14.15 2.00
C SER A 128 2.65 14.69 2.47
N VAL A 129 1.81 13.88 3.12
CA VAL A 129 0.55 14.38 3.71
C VAL A 129 0.83 15.30 4.90
N ALA A 130 1.75 14.95 5.80
CA ALA A 130 2.10 15.81 6.93
C ALA A 130 2.67 17.17 6.47
N SER A 131 3.56 17.16 5.48
CA SER A 131 4.14 18.38 4.89
C SER A 131 3.09 19.20 4.12
N GLY A 132 2.15 18.53 3.44
CA GLY A 132 1.01 19.21 2.82
C GLY A 132 0.15 19.93 3.85
N VAL A 133 -0.14 19.28 4.98
CA VAL A 133 -0.86 19.88 6.12
C VAL A 133 -0.09 21.05 6.73
N ASP A 134 1.24 20.99 6.83
CA ASP A 134 2.07 22.10 7.30
C ASP A 134 1.95 23.36 6.43
N ASN A 135 1.83 23.20 5.11
CA ASN A 135 1.61 24.32 4.21
C ASN A 135 0.17 24.87 4.30
N VAL A 136 -0.82 24.01 4.55
CA VAL A 136 -2.19 24.46 4.87
C VAL A 136 -2.22 25.26 6.18
N ILE A 137 -1.55 24.78 7.23
CA ILE A 137 -1.45 25.48 8.52
C ILE A 137 -0.66 26.79 8.37
N SER A 138 0.36 26.83 7.51
CA SER A 138 1.12 28.06 7.26
C SER A 138 0.28 29.16 6.62
N ALA A 139 -0.71 28.79 5.80
CA ALA A 139 -1.71 29.70 5.25
C ALA A 139 -2.80 30.07 6.27
N VAL A 140 -3.26 29.09 7.05
CA VAL A 140 -4.35 29.27 8.05
C VAL A 140 -3.91 28.68 9.41
N PRO A 141 -3.21 29.47 10.26
CA PRO A 141 -2.63 28.98 11.51
C PRO A 141 -3.63 28.40 12.52
N ALA A 142 -4.88 28.86 12.50
CA ALA A 142 -5.95 28.37 13.38
C ALA A 142 -6.23 26.86 13.25
N LEU A 143 -5.82 26.23 12.14
CA LEU A 143 -5.99 24.80 11.91
C LEU A 143 -4.92 23.93 12.62
N ALA A 144 -3.93 24.53 13.28
CA ALA A 144 -2.81 23.82 13.89
C ALA A 144 -3.24 22.74 14.90
N GLU A 145 -4.29 23.00 15.68
CA GLU A 145 -4.84 22.05 16.67
C GLU A 145 -5.41 20.78 16.03
N HIS A 146 -5.84 20.86 14.77
CA HIS A 146 -6.47 19.78 14.02
C HIS A 146 -5.50 19.05 13.08
N ARG A 147 -4.18 19.30 13.22
CA ARG A 147 -3.12 18.74 12.36
C ARG A 147 -3.27 17.24 12.08
N VAL A 148 -3.40 16.44 13.14
CA VAL A 148 -3.47 14.97 13.03
C VAL A 148 -4.75 14.53 12.34
N LEU A 149 -5.88 15.15 12.70
CA LEU A 149 -7.19 14.83 12.13
C LEU A 149 -7.22 15.16 10.63
N MET A 150 -6.67 16.31 10.23
CA MET A 150 -6.53 16.68 8.81
C MET A 150 -5.65 15.70 8.05
N ALA A 151 -4.49 15.32 8.60
CA ALA A 151 -3.58 14.38 7.95
C ALA A 151 -4.24 13.01 7.72
N VAL A 152 -4.89 12.45 8.75
CA VAL A 152 -5.61 11.17 8.63
C VAL A 152 -6.80 11.28 7.68
N ALA A 153 -7.53 12.40 7.71
CA ALA A 153 -8.62 12.65 6.77
C ALA A 153 -8.14 12.71 5.31
N PHE A 154 -7.03 13.38 5.02
CA PHE A 154 -6.43 13.40 3.68
C PHE A 154 -5.99 12.01 3.23
N VAL A 155 -5.37 11.21 4.09
CA VAL A 155 -5.03 9.80 3.78
C VAL A 155 -6.29 9.00 3.47
N ALA A 156 -7.37 9.15 4.25
CA ALA A 156 -8.63 8.46 4.01
C ALA A 156 -9.28 8.87 2.67
N VAL A 157 -9.25 10.17 2.33
CA VAL A 157 -9.74 10.69 1.05
C VAL A 157 -8.91 10.14 -0.11
N LEU A 158 -7.58 10.16 -0.02
CA LEU A 158 -6.70 9.59 -1.05
C LEU A 158 -6.92 8.08 -1.22
N ALA A 159 -7.08 7.35 -0.13
CA ALA A 159 -7.39 5.93 -0.17
C ALA A 159 -8.74 5.67 -0.86
N ALA A 160 -9.77 6.46 -0.55
CA ALA A 160 -11.08 6.36 -1.20
C ALA A 160 -11.00 6.66 -2.72
N ILE A 161 -10.26 7.69 -3.13
CA ILE A 161 -10.04 8.04 -4.53
C ILE A 161 -9.35 6.88 -5.27
N ASN A 162 -8.31 6.30 -4.69
CA ASN A 162 -7.57 5.18 -5.30
C ASN A 162 -8.39 3.89 -5.34
N LEU A 163 -9.20 3.60 -4.32
CA LEU A 163 -10.12 2.46 -4.32
C LEU A 163 -11.21 2.59 -5.39
N ARG A 164 -11.68 3.82 -5.66
CA ARG A 164 -12.67 4.11 -6.69
C ARG A 164 -12.11 3.95 -8.11
N GLY A 165 -10.80 3.92 -8.29
CA GLY A 165 -10.15 3.65 -9.58
C GLY A 165 -10.52 4.69 -10.65
N VAL A 166 -10.11 5.94 -10.45
CA VAL A 166 -10.42 7.04 -11.38
C VAL A 166 -9.55 6.92 -12.64
N ARG A 167 -10.01 6.10 -13.59
CA ARG A 167 -9.35 5.82 -14.89
C ARG A 167 -9.16 7.05 -15.80
N GLU A 168 -9.80 8.19 -15.50
CA GLU A 168 -9.80 9.40 -16.35
C GLU A 168 -8.95 10.55 -15.81
N ALA A 169 -8.25 10.37 -14.68
CA ALA A 169 -7.68 11.48 -13.93
C ALA A 169 -6.27 11.93 -14.38
N GLY A 170 -5.73 11.42 -15.49
CA GLY A 170 -4.37 11.79 -15.93
C GLY A 170 -4.17 13.30 -16.15
N ALA A 171 -5.20 14.01 -16.66
CA ALA A 171 -5.16 15.46 -16.80
C ALA A 171 -5.45 16.18 -15.47
N ALA A 172 -6.42 15.70 -14.69
CA ALA A 172 -6.78 16.29 -13.39
C ALA A 172 -5.64 16.21 -12.36
N PHE A 173 -4.83 15.15 -12.40
CA PHE A 173 -3.63 14.98 -11.58
C PHE A 173 -2.41 15.72 -12.11
N ALA A 174 -2.41 16.16 -13.38
CA ALA A 174 -1.27 16.87 -13.94
C ALA A 174 -1.25 18.37 -13.58
N THR A 175 -2.44 18.97 -13.43
CA THR A 175 -2.60 20.40 -13.20
C THR A 175 -1.90 20.91 -11.94
N PRO A 176 -2.04 20.28 -10.75
CA PRO A 176 -1.40 20.77 -9.53
C PRO A 176 0.14 20.82 -9.64
N THR A 177 0.74 19.78 -10.23
CA THR A 177 2.21 19.71 -10.37
C THR A 177 2.75 20.83 -11.26
N TYR A 178 2.11 21.11 -12.39
CA TYR A 178 2.52 22.21 -13.25
C TYR A 178 2.28 23.58 -12.62
N LEU A 179 1.14 23.75 -11.91
CA LEU A 179 0.86 24.97 -11.16
C LEU A 179 1.95 25.25 -10.13
N PHE A 180 2.34 24.24 -9.36
CA PHE A 180 3.40 24.33 -8.36
C PHE A 180 4.76 24.67 -8.96
N ILE A 181 5.18 23.97 -10.02
CA ILE A 181 6.45 24.28 -10.73
C ILE A 181 6.44 25.74 -11.19
N GLY A 182 5.34 26.17 -11.83
CA GLY A 182 5.19 27.56 -12.29
C GLY A 182 5.28 28.57 -11.15
N CYS A 183 4.51 28.35 -10.08
CA CYS A 183 4.49 29.24 -8.91
C CYS A 183 5.86 29.33 -8.24
N MET A 184 6.55 28.20 -8.06
CA MET A 184 7.90 28.16 -7.49
C MET A 184 8.92 28.88 -8.36
N LEU A 185 8.93 28.63 -9.68
CA LEU A 185 9.87 29.30 -10.58
C LEU A 185 9.62 30.82 -10.65
N ILE A 186 8.35 31.24 -10.61
CA ILE A 186 7.99 32.66 -10.53
C ILE A 186 8.45 33.27 -9.20
N MET A 187 8.21 32.60 -8.07
CA MET A 187 8.68 33.05 -6.75
C MET A 187 10.21 33.17 -6.69
N VAL A 188 10.93 32.16 -7.21
CA VAL A 188 12.40 32.17 -7.30
C VAL A 188 12.89 33.30 -8.18
N GLY A 189 12.32 33.44 -9.39
CA GLY A 189 12.72 34.47 -10.34
C GLY A 189 12.47 35.89 -9.82
N THR A 190 11.27 36.14 -9.27
CA THR A 190 10.90 37.45 -8.70
C THR A 190 11.75 37.80 -7.49
N GLY A 191 11.99 36.85 -6.57
CA GLY A 191 12.87 37.05 -5.42
C GLY A 191 14.31 37.38 -5.82
N LEU A 192 14.85 36.68 -6.83
CA LEU A 192 16.21 36.91 -7.32
C LEU A 192 16.34 38.26 -8.04
N VAL A 193 15.35 38.65 -8.83
CA VAL A 193 15.29 39.98 -9.46
C VAL A 193 15.25 41.08 -8.39
N ARG A 194 14.43 40.93 -7.35
CA ARG A 194 14.39 41.88 -6.23
C ARG A 194 15.73 42.01 -5.52
N TYR A 195 16.41 40.89 -5.30
CA TYR A 195 17.77 40.87 -4.75
C TYR A 195 18.77 41.63 -5.64
N LEU A 196 18.77 41.38 -6.96
CA LEU A 196 19.67 42.05 -7.91
C LEU A 196 19.37 43.56 -8.04
N LEU A 197 18.11 43.98 -7.87
CA LEU A 197 17.70 45.38 -7.84
C LEU A 197 17.95 46.07 -6.49
N GLY A 198 18.59 45.40 -5.53
CA GLY A 198 18.92 45.96 -4.21
C GLY A 198 17.77 45.97 -3.20
N THR A 199 16.61 45.41 -3.54
CA THR A 199 15.43 45.30 -2.65
C THR A 199 15.24 43.87 -2.15
N ALA A 200 16.29 43.33 -1.52
CA ALA A 200 16.31 41.94 -1.07
C ALA A 200 15.07 41.60 -0.21
N PRO A 201 14.37 40.48 -0.49
CA PRO A 201 13.27 40.04 0.35
C PRO A 201 13.77 39.76 1.77
N VAL A 202 12.99 40.08 2.80
CA VAL A 202 13.31 39.82 4.21
C VAL A 202 12.18 38.99 4.81
N ALA A 203 12.51 37.81 5.36
CA ALA A 203 11.54 36.94 5.99
C ALA A 203 11.09 37.50 7.34
N GLU A 204 9.89 37.12 7.78
CA GLU A 204 9.36 37.48 9.11
C GLU A 204 10.26 37.00 10.26
N SER A 205 10.98 35.89 10.05
CA SER A 205 11.88 35.30 11.03
C SER A 205 13.28 35.92 11.06
N ALA A 206 13.61 36.80 10.10
CA ALA A 206 14.93 37.41 9.99
C ALA A 206 15.32 38.26 11.21
N ALA A 207 14.32 38.74 11.95
CA ALA A 207 14.51 39.51 13.18
C ALA A 207 14.84 38.64 14.40
N TYR A 208 14.53 37.34 14.37
CA TYR A 208 14.72 36.45 15.51
C TYR A 208 16.15 35.92 15.57
N GLY A 209 16.70 35.86 16.78
CA GLY A 209 17.92 35.09 17.04
C GLY A 209 17.60 33.60 17.26
N ILE A 210 18.63 32.77 17.35
CA ILE A 210 18.47 31.35 17.70
C ILE A 210 19.39 31.03 18.87
N ARG A 211 18.79 30.51 19.95
CA ARG A 211 19.54 29.93 21.05
C ARG A 211 19.96 28.50 20.67
N PRO A 212 21.26 28.20 20.61
CA PRO A 212 21.73 26.85 20.33
C PRO A 212 21.27 25.87 21.42
N GLU A 213 21.04 24.62 21.03
CA GLU A 213 20.64 23.56 21.94
C GLU A 213 21.72 23.34 23.02
N PRO A 214 21.37 23.01 24.28
CA PRO A 214 22.36 22.82 25.34
C PRO A 214 23.44 21.81 24.93
N GLY A 215 24.72 22.20 25.03
CA GLY A 215 25.86 21.39 24.59
C GLY A 215 26.27 21.56 23.12
N SER A 216 25.51 22.29 22.31
CA SER A 216 25.78 22.51 20.87
C SER A 216 26.33 23.90 20.53
N GLN A 217 26.73 24.68 21.54
CA GLN A 217 27.00 26.13 21.41
C GLN A 217 28.38 26.46 20.79
N ALA A 218 29.29 25.49 20.73
CA ALA A 218 30.65 25.64 20.21
C ALA A 218 31.11 24.37 19.47
N LEU A 219 30.28 23.87 18.55
CA LEU A 219 30.62 22.70 17.74
C LEU A 219 31.82 23.05 16.85
N ALA A 220 32.94 22.38 17.08
CA ALA A 220 34.17 22.53 16.32
C ALA A 220 34.73 21.14 15.94
N GLY A 221 35.67 21.12 14.99
CA GLY A 221 36.34 19.89 14.54
C GLY A 221 35.36 18.81 14.09
N LEU A 222 35.42 17.64 14.72
CA LEU A 222 34.63 16.47 14.36
C LEU A 222 33.12 16.65 14.64
N ALA A 223 32.75 17.43 15.67
CA ALA A 223 31.36 17.69 15.99
C ALA A 223 30.69 18.60 14.95
N LEU A 224 31.42 19.59 14.43
CA LEU A 224 30.98 20.42 13.31
C LEU A 224 30.83 19.60 12.03
N LEU A 225 31.82 18.75 11.73
CA LEU A 225 31.74 17.85 10.59
C LEU A 225 30.50 16.94 10.68
N MET A 226 30.23 16.37 11.86
CA MET A 226 29.05 15.54 12.10
C MET A 226 27.73 16.32 11.92
N LEU A 227 27.68 17.59 12.35
CA LEU A 227 26.53 18.46 12.12
C LEU A 227 26.31 18.71 10.61
N CYS A 228 27.37 19.04 9.87
CA CYS A 228 27.30 19.25 8.42
C CYS A 228 26.86 17.99 7.67
N LEU A 229 27.41 16.83 8.05
CA LEU A 229 27.02 15.53 7.50
C LEU A 229 25.55 15.18 7.82
N ARG A 230 25.08 15.52 9.02
CA ARG A 230 23.67 15.36 9.42
C ARG A 230 22.76 16.28 8.61
N ALA A 231 23.14 17.53 8.39
CA ALA A 231 22.38 18.49 7.60
C ALA A 231 22.34 18.08 6.12
N PHE A 232 23.46 17.61 5.57
CA PHE A 232 23.55 17.00 4.25
C PHE A 232 22.62 15.79 4.14
N SER A 233 22.67 14.87 5.11
CA SER A 233 21.77 13.71 5.17
C SER A 233 20.29 14.12 5.16
N SER A 234 19.89 15.18 5.89
CA SER A 234 18.52 15.71 5.84
C SER A 234 18.17 16.31 4.47
N GLY A 235 19.10 17.04 3.86
CA GLY A 235 18.93 17.63 2.52
C GLY A 235 18.77 16.59 1.41
N CYS A 236 19.34 15.39 1.58
CA CYS A 236 19.20 14.29 0.63
C CYS A 236 17.75 13.81 0.44
N THR A 237 16.81 14.24 1.29
CA THR A 237 15.38 14.03 1.08
C THR A 237 14.86 14.60 -0.25
N ALA A 238 15.53 15.61 -0.82
CA ALA A 238 15.20 16.14 -2.15
C ALA A 238 15.24 15.08 -3.27
N LEU A 239 15.95 13.97 -3.07
CA LEU A 239 16.14 12.91 -4.06
C LEU A 239 15.07 11.81 -4.00
N THR A 240 14.21 11.84 -2.99
CA THR A 240 13.20 10.80 -2.83
C THR A 240 12.14 10.91 -3.92
N GLY A 241 11.54 9.80 -4.32
CA GLY A 241 10.56 9.77 -5.41
C GLY A 241 11.12 9.71 -6.84
N VAL A 242 12.45 9.82 -7.03
CA VAL A 242 13.09 9.59 -8.34
C VAL A 242 12.78 8.18 -8.88
N GLU A 243 12.56 7.22 -7.98
CA GLU A 243 12.21 5.83 -8.31
C GLU A 243 10.81 5.68 -8.92
N ALA A 244 9.90 6.62 -8.65
CA ALA A 244 8.54 6.55 -9.15
C ALA A 244 8.51 6.51 -10.70
N ILE A 245 9.41 7.26 -11.34
CA ILE A 245 9.57 7.25 -12.80
C ILE A 245 10.15 5.91 -13.28
N SER A 246 11.09 5.31 -12.54
CA SER A 246 11.67 4.02 -12.92
C SER A 246 10.70 2.85 -12.75
N ASN A 247 9.76 2.96 -11.82
CA ASN A 247 8.71 1.96 -11.61
C ASN A 247 7.57 2.17 -12.63
N GLY A 248 7.34 3.41 -13.07
CA GLY A 248 6.29 3.80 -14.02
C GLY A 248 6.62 3.62 -15.51
N VAL A 249 7.78 3.06 -15.88
CA VAL A 249 8.21 2.92 -17.30
C VAL A 249 7.16 2.27 -18.22
N PRO A 250 6.42 1.22 -17.79
CA PRO A 250 5.42 0.58 -18.64
C PRO A 250 4.28 1.51 -19.06
N ALA A 251 3.97 2.54 -18.27
CA ALA A 251 2.89 3.48 -18.55
C ALA A 251 3.22 4.50 -19.65
N PHE A 252 4.49 4.64 -20.05
CA PHE A 252 4.89 5.59 -21.08
C PHE A 252 4.52 5.11 -22.50
N ARG A 253 4.16 6.06 -23.38
CA ARG A 253 4.04 5.79 -24.82
C ARG A 253 5.36 5.28 -25.41
N ARG A 254 5.27 4.41 -26.42
CA ARG A 254 6.45 3.91 -27.16
C ARG A 254 7.16 5.08 -27.88
N PRO A 255 8.51 5.10 -27.93
CA PRO A 255 9.46 4.19 -27.29
C PRO A 255 9.59 4.44 -25.76
N LYS A 256 9.15 3.48 -24.93
CA LYS A 256 8.98 3.65 -23.48
C LYS A 256 10.27 4.07 -22.76
N PRO A 257 11.41 3.38 -22.96
CA PRO A 257 12.64 3.66 -22.19
C PRO A 257 13.26 5.01 -22.52
N LYS A 258 13.22 5.41 -23.80
CA LYS A 258 13.71 6.72 -24.25
C LYS A 258 12.87 7.85 -23.65
N ASN A 259 11.55 7.66 -23.60
CA ASN A 259 10.63 8.65 -23.09
C ASN A 259 10.76 8.81 -21.57
N ALA A 260 10.82 7.71 -20.83
CA ALA A 260 11.02 7.73 -19.37
C ALA A 260 12.38 8.33 -18.98
N ALA A 261 13.48 7.99 -19.69
CA ALA A 261 14.80 8.56 -19.41
C ALA A 261 14.91 10.06 -19.73
N ALA A 262 14.12 10.58 -20.69
CA ALA A 262 14.04 12.01 -20.97
C ALA A 262 13.23 12.74 -19.89
N THR A 263 12.12 12.16 -19.46
CA THR A 263 11.29 12.69 -18.36
C THR A 263 12.07 12.76 -17.05
N LEU A 264 12.86 11.73 -16.73
CA LEU A 264 13.74 11.71 -15.56
C LEU A 264 14.80 12.84 -15.58
N ALA A 265 15.38 13.12 -16.75
CA ALA A 265 16.35 14.22 -16.91
C ALA A 265 15.68 15.60 -16.74
N ALA A 266 14.50 15.79 -17.32
CA ALA A 266 13.74 17.03 -17.18
C ALA A 266 13.31 17.26 -15.73
N MET A 267 12.79 16.22 -15.06
CA MET A 267 12.47 16.24 -13.63
C MET A 267 13.68 16.62 -12.79
N GLY A 268 14.84 15.99 -13.04
CA GLY A 268 16.08 16.28 -12.32
C GLY A 268 16.53 17.72 -12.47
N LEU A 269 16.51 18.25 -13.70
CA LEU A 269 16.87 19.64 -13.97
C LEU A 269 15.93 20.62 -13.25
N ILE A 270 14.62 20.39 -13.34
CA ILE A 270 13.60 21.24 -12.68
C ILE A 270 13.80 21.20 -11.16
N ALA A 271 13.98 20.02 -10.58
CA ALA A 271 14.23 19.84 -9.15
C ALA A 271 15.52 20.57 -8.71
N VAL A 272 16.62 20.46 -9.47
CA VAL A 272 17.88 21.16 -9.17
C VAL A 272 17.66 22.68 -9.15
N VAL A 273 17.00 23.22 -10.18
CA VAL A 273 16.75 24.67 -10.30
C VAL A 273 15.87 25.16 -9.15
N MET A 274 14.79 24.45 -8.83
CA MET A 274 13.88 24.81 -7.74
C MET A 274 14.58 24.72 -6.38
N PHE A 275 15.32 23.63 -6.10
CA PHE A 275 16.02 23.44 -4.84
C PHE A 275 17.12 24.47 -4.62
N ALA A 276 17.95 24.73 -5.64
CA ALA A 276 18.98 25.75 -5.57
C ALA A 276 18.38 27.16 -5.41
N GLY A 277 17.30 27.46 -6.15
CA GLY A 277 16.59 28.72 -6.06
C GLY A 277 15.97 28.98 -4.69
N VAL A 278 15.22 28.01 -4.15
CA VAL A 278 14.60 28.10 -2.82
C VAL A 278 15.67 28.20 -1.73
N THR A 279 16.74 27.41 -1.81
CA THR A 279 17.86 27.47 -0.84
C THR A 279 18.56 28.83 -0.89
N THR A 280 18.78 29.39 -2.07
CA THR A 280 19.37 30.73 -2.22
C THR A 280 18.47 31.81 -1.63
N LEU A 281 17.17 31.79 -1.95
CA LEU A 281 16.22 32.75 -1.40
C LEU A 281 16.04 32.62 0.12
N ALA A 282 16.08 31.40 0.67
CA ALA A 282 16.02 31.20 2.12
C ALA A 282 17.16 31.92 2.84
N LEU A 283 18.37 31.88 2.27
CA LEU A 283 19.55 32.56 2.83
C LEU A 283 19.51 34.06 2.63
N VAL A 284 19.14 34.53 1.43
CA VAL A 284 18.98 35.96 1.13
C VAL A 284 17.92 36.58 2.03
N ALA A 285 16.80 35.89 2.22
CA ALA A 285 15.70 36.34 3.08
C ALA A 285 15.97 36.15 4.58
N LYS A 286 17.10 35.55 4.97
CA LYS A 286 17.48 35.25 6.37
C LYS A 286 16.39 34.48 7.11
N VAL A 287 15.93 33.39 6.50
CA VAL A 287 14.93 32.52 7.12
C VAL A 287 15.55 31.80 8.33
N HIS A 288 14.97 32.03 9.50
CA HIS A 288 15.33 31.36 10.75
C HIS A 288 14.20 30.43 11.16
N ILE A 289 14.49 29.13 11.25
CA ILE A 289 13.52 28.08 11.60
C ILE A 289 14.18 27.07 12.52
N THR A 290 13.47 26.59 13.52
CA THR A 290 13.98 25.69 14.57
C THR A 290 12.99 24.56 14.86
N ASN A 291 13.46 23.44 15.43
CA ASN A 291 12.58 22.33 15.81
C ASN A 291 11.58 22.71 16.91
N ASP A 292 11.98 23.61 17.81
CA ASP A 292 11.15 24.15 18.88
C ASP A 292 11.15 25.67 18.82
N ALA A 293 9.95 26.26 18.69
CA ALA A 293 9.77 27.71 18.60
C ALA A 293 10.35 28.45 19.82
N CYS A 294 10.46 27.79 20.98
CA CYS A 294 11.06 28.38 22.18
C CYS A 294 12.59 28.59 22.07
N GLN A 295 13.23 28.05 21.04
CA GLN A 295 14.65 28.34 20.74
C GLN A 295 14.85 29.66 20.00
N LEU A 296 13.79 30.24 19.43
CA LEU A 296 13.84 31.55 18.79
C LEU A 296 13.91 32.65 19.86
N THR A 297 14.91 33.52 19.76
CA THR A 297 15.05 34.67 20.67
C THR A 297 14.48 35.93 20.03
N GLY A 298 13.82 36.77 20.84
CA GLY A 298 13.13 37.97 20.35
C GLY A 298 11.71 37.73 19.86
N LEU A 299 11.14 36.54 20.14
CA LEU A 299 9.77 36.20 19.77
C LEU A 299 8.77 36.86 20.74
N PRO A 300 7.79 37.64 20.24
CA PRO A 300 6.77 38.24 21.11
C PRO A 300 5.70 37.20 21.52
N GLY A 301 5.43 37.07 22.82
CA GLY A 301 4.38 36.20 23.36
C GLY A 301 4.84 34.80 23.77
N ASN A 302 3.89 33.87 23.90
CA ASN A 302 4.14 32.50 24.36
C ASN A 302 4.69 31.62 23.22
N CYS A 303 5.96 31.25 23.30
CA CYS A 303 6.63 30.40 22.32
C CYS A 303 5.94 29.03 22.14
N ALA A 304 5.29 28.49 23.17
CA ALA A 304 4.62 27.20 23.14
C ALA A 304 3.41 27.13 22.18
N HIS A 305 2.78 28.27 21.89
CA HIS A 305 1.64 28.37 20.97
C HIS A 305 2.03 29.00 19.63
N PHE A 306 3.30 29.32 19.42
CA PHE A 306 3.76 29.93 18.18
C PHE A 306 3.90 28.89 17.07
N THR A 307 3.09 29.02 16.02
CA THR A 307 3.17 28.17 14.84
C THR A 307 4.18 28.74 13.84
N GLN A 308 5.36 28.13 13.77
CA GLN A 308 6.35 28.49 12.75
C GLN A 308 5.82 28.12 11.35
N ARG A 309 5.81 29.09 10.42
CA ARG A 309 5.46 28.87 9.02
C ARG A 309 6.59 28.12 8.29
N THR A 310 6.25 27.34 7.27
CA THR A 310 7.24 26.63 6.45
C THR A 310 8.21 27.60 5.76
N VAL A 311 9.38 27.12 5.36
CA VAL A 311 10.38 27.94 4.64
C VAL A 311 9.80 28.52 3.36
N ILE A 312 9.00 27.75 2.60
CA ILE A 312 8.33 28.25 1.40
C ILE A 312 7.34 29.37 1.75
N ALA A 313 6.56 29.23 2.83
CA ALA A 313 5.64 30.27 3.27
C ALA A 313 6.36 31.56 3.64
N GLN A 314 7.47 31.46 4.37
CA GLN A 314 8.27 32.63 4.75
C GLN A 314 8.90 33.32 3.52
N ILE A 315 9.42 32.55 2.55
CA ILE A 315 9.96 33.10 1.30
C ILE A 315 8.84 33.76 0.48
N ALA A 316 7.69 33.10 0.33
CA ALA A 316 6.57 33.63 -0.44
C ALA A 316 6.08 34.96 0.15
N ALA A 317 5.94 35.03 1.48
CA ALA A 317 5.55 36.27 2.17
C ALA A 317 6.59 37.38 1.96
N ALA A 318 7.89 37.06 2.06
CA ALA A 318 8.98 38.02 1.87
C ALA A 318 9.04 38.55 0.43
N VAL A 319 8.83 37.68 -0.57
CA VAL A 319 8.91 38.01 -2.00
C VAL A 319 7.69 38.79 -2.49
N PHE A 320 6.49 38.49 -2.00
CA PHE A 320 5.24 39.12 -2.47
C PHE A 320 4.69 40.21 -1.55
N GLY A 321 5.37 40.52 -0.44
CA GLY A 321 5.04 41.67 0.40
C GLY A 321 4.01 41.38 1.50
N GLY A 322 3.89 40.14 1.95
CA GLY A 322 3.09 39.77 3.12
C GLY A 322 2.26 38.50 2.95
N THR A 323 1.68 38.04 4.06
CA THR A 323 0.86 36.82 4.13
C THR A 323 -0.57 37.00 3.65
N ASP A 324 -1.05 38.23 3.53
CA ASP A 324 -2.42 38.53 3.08
C ASP A 324 -2.52 38.69 1.57
N THR A 325 -1.43 38.40 0.85
CA THR A 325 -1.35 38.60 -0.60
C THR A 325 -1.88 37.39 -1.36
N PHE A 326 -2.56 37.64 -2.49
CA PHE A 326 -3.05 36.55 -3.36
C PHE A 326 -1.95 35.58 -3.81
N PRO A 327 -0.74 36.04 -4.23
CA PRO A 327 0.35 35.13 -4.59
C PRO A 327 0.80 34.21 -3.45
N PHE A 328 0.76 34.68 -2.20
CA PHE A 328 1.09 33.85 -1.03
C PHE A 328 0.12 32.67 -0.91
N TYR A 329 -1.20 32.91 -0.91
CA TYR A 329 -2.20 31.84 -0.83
C TYR A 329 -2.14 30.90 -2.03
N LEU A 330 -1.84 31.41 -3.23
CA LEU A 330 -1.66 30.59 -4.43
C LEU A 330 -0.48 29.62 -4.26
N ILE A 331 0.68 30.09 -3.77
CA ILE A 331 1.86 29.25 -3.54
C ILE A 331 1.60 28.22 -2.45
N GLN A 332 0.96 28.61 -1.34
CA GLN A 332 0.62 27.67 -0.26
C GLN A 332 -0.33 26.58 -0.75
N THR A 333 -1.37 26.96 -1.47
CA THR A 333 -2.36 26.01 -2.03
C THR A 333 -1.71 25.08 -3.04
N ALA A 334 -0.89 25.61 -3.97
CA ALA A 334 -0.19 24.79 -4.95
C ALA A 334 0.80 23.80 -4.30
N THR A 335 1.52 24.24 -3.27
CA THR A 335 2.47 23.42 -2.51
C THR A 335 1.75 22.32 -1.75
N ALA A 336 0.69 22.66 -1.01
CA ALA A 336 -0.14 21.70 -0.29
C ALA A 336 -0.76 20.65 -1.21
N LEU A 337 -1.34 21.08 -2.35
CA LEU A 337 -1.96 20.17 -3.32
C LEU A 337 -0.94 19.19 -3.90
N VAL A 338 0.25 19.65 -4.27
CA VAL A 338 1.29 18.78 -4.84
C VAL A 338 1.88 17.82 -3.82
N LEU A 339 2.03 18.24 -2.55
CA LEU A 339 2.47 17.35 -1.47
C LEU A 339 1.40 16.29 -1.14
N ILE A 340 0.13 16.67 -1.02
CA ILE A 340 -0.96 15.70 -0.83
C ILE A 340 -1.05 14.76 -2.04
N LEU A 341 -0.88 15.28 -3.25
CA LEU A 341 -0.89 14.48 -4.46
C LEU A 341 0.35 13.58 -4.61
N ALA A 342 1.50 13.98 -4.06
CA ALA A 342 2.70 13.14 -4.04
C ALA A 342 2.43 11.82 -3.32
N ALA A 343 1.63 11.80 -2.26
CA ALA A 343 1.22 10.54 -1.61
C ALA A 343 0.47 9.57 -2.55
N ASN A 344 -0.13 10.07 -3.63
CA ASN A 344 -0.76 9.23 -4.65
C ASN A 344 0.25 8.36 -5.42
N THR A 345 1.52 8.74 -5.51
CA THR A 345 2.55 7.89 -6.13
C THR A 345 2.70 6.58 -5.35
N ALA A 346 2.72 6.65 -4.02
CA ALA A 346 2.78 5.50 -3.14
C ALA A 346 1.49 4.65 -3.17
N PHE A 347 0.31 5.28 -3.25
CA PHE A 347 -0.95 4.55 -3.43
C PHE A 347 -1.04 3.77 -4.75
N ASN A 348 -0.25 4.13 -5.76
CA ASN A 348 -0.10 3.35 -6.99
C ASN A 348 1.07 2.35 -6.92
N GLY A 349 2.20 2.75 -6.34
CA GLY A 349 3.43 1.95 -6.30
C GLY A 349 3.40 0.79 -5.28
N PHE A 350 2.92 1.04 -4.05
CA PHE A 350 2.89 0.03 -3.00
C PHE A 350 2.02 -1.18 -3.36
N PRO A 351 0.76 -1.02 -3.82
CA PRO A 351 -0.08 -2.19 -4.12
C PRO A 351 0.47 -2.99 -5.30
N LEU A 352 1.10 -2.33 -6.28
CA LEU A 352 1.78 -2.99 -7.39
C LEU A 352 2.95 -3.85 -6.88
N LEU A 353 3.85 -3.28 -6.08
CA LEU A 353 4.99 -4.03 -5.52
C LEU A 353 4.51 -5.17 -4.62
N ALA A 354 3.52 -4.92 -3.76
CA ALA A 354 2.93 -5.94 -2.90
C ALA A 354 2.31 -7.10 -3.70
N SER A 355 1.67 -6.81 -4.85
CA SER A 355 1.13 -7.84 -5.73
C SER A 355 2.22 -8.70 -6.39
N ILE A 356 3.34 -8.09 -6.80
CA ILE A 356 4.49 -8.79 -7.38
C ILE A 356 5.13 -9.72 -6.33
N LEU A 357 5.31 -9.21 -5.10
CA LEU A 357 5.84 -10.01 -3.99
C LEU A 357 4.89 -11.15 -3.59
N ALA A 358 3.58 -10.92 -3.64
CA ALA A 358 2.58 -11.95 -3.37
C ALA A 358 2.58 -13.06 -4.45
N GLN A 359 2.76 -12.71 -5.74
CA GLN A 359 2.97 -13.69 -6.81
C GLN A 359 4.23 -14.53 -6.58
N HIS A 360 5.31 -13.90 -6.13
CA HIS A 360 6.54 -14.57 -5.75
C HIS A 360 6.48 -15.28 -4.38
N ARG A 361 5.30 -15.40 -3.76
CA ARG A 361 5.07 -16.12 -2.49
C ARG A 361 5.83 -15.52 -1.30
N TYR A 362 6.18 -14.23 -1.34
CA TYR A 362 6.80 -13.49 -0.23
C TYR A 362 5.78 -12.73 0.63
N LEU A 363 4.57 -12.49 0.12
CA LEU A 363 3.47 -11.87 0.84
C LEU A 363 2.18 -12.71 0.73
N PRO A 364 1.17 -12.47 1.59
CA PRO A 364 -0.09 -13.20 1.55
C PRO A 364 -0.76 -13.12 0.18
N ARG A 365 -1.30 -14.24 -0.30
CA ARG A 365 -1.91 -14.33 -1.65
C ARG A 365 -3.08 -13.34 -1.85
N GLN A 366 -3.73 -12.86 -0.79
CA GLN A 366 -4.81 -11.86 -0.90
C GLN A 366 -4.32 -10.49 -1.41
N LEU A 367 -3.02 -10.18 -1.33
CA LEU A 367 -2.47 -8.92 -1.88
C LEU A 367 -2.32 -8.96 -3.40
N HIS A 368 -2.32 -10.16 -4.00
CA HIS A 368 -2.32 -10.33 -5.45
C HIS A 368 -3.71 -10.15 -6.08
N THR A 369 -4.79 -10.39 -5.34
CA THR A 369 -6.15 -10.31 -5.89
C THR A 369 -6.55 -8.85 -6.16
N ARG A 370 -7.01 -8.58 -7.38
CA ARG A 370 -7.61 -7.29 -7.77
C ARG A 370 -9.06 -7.24 -7.30
N GLY A 371 -9.50 -6.12 -6.75
CA GLY A 371 -10.88 -5.90 -6.31
C GLY A 371 -11.84 -5.56 -7.45
N ASP A 372 -13.09 -5.25 -7.12
CA ASP A 372 -14.20 -4.98 -8.07
C ASP A 372 -13.92 -3.86 -9.09
N ARG A 373 -12.98 -2.95 -8.79
CA ARG A 373 -12.52 -1.85 -9.67
C ARG A 373 -11.20 -2.16 -10.38
N LEU A 374 -10.74 -3.41 -10.37
CA LEU A 374 -9.45 -3.86 -10.91
C LEU A 374 -8.21 -3.23 -10.23
N ALA A 375 -8.40 -2.54 -9.10
CA ALA A 375 -7.34 -2.02 -8.24
C ALA A 375 -6.96 -3.06 -7.17
N PHE A 376 -5.70 -3.04 -6.71
CA PHE A 376 -5.22 -3.88 -5.62
C PHE A 376 -5.70 -3.35 -4.26
N SER A 377 -7.01 -3.48 -3.97
CA SER A 377 -7.68 -2.85 -2.83
C SER A 377 -7.06 -3.20 -1.47
N ASN A 378 -6.64 -4.45 -1.27
CA ASN A 378 -6.01 -4.87 -0.02
C ASN A 378 -4.67 -4.15 0.22
N GLY A 379 -3.90 -3.90 -0.84
CA GLY A 379 -2.66 -3.13 -0.74
C GLY A 379 -2.90 -1.66 -0.41
N ILE A 380 -3.92 -1.04 -1.03
CA ILE A 380 -4.31 0.36 -0.76
C ILE A 380 -4.75 0.53 0.69
N LEU A 381 -5.60 -0.38 1.18
CA LEU A 381 -6.09 -0.35 2.57
C LEU A 381 -4.96 -0.58 3.57
N ALA A 382 -4.07 -1.54 3.33
CA ALA A 382 -2.90 -1.79 4.19
C ALA A 382 -2.01 -0.54 4.28
N LEU A 383 -1.69 0.10 3.15
CA LEU A 383 -0.92 1.34 3.12
C LEU A 383 -1.61 2.47 3.91
N ALA A 384 -2.91 2.69 3.69
CA ALA A 384 -3.68 3.74 4.35
C ALA A 384 -3.72 3.55 5.87
N VAL A 385 -3.92 2.32 6.35
CA VAL A 385 -3.96 2.00 7.78
C VAL A 385 -2.60 2.23 8.42
N VAL A 386 -1.52 1.70 7.84
CA VAL A 386 -0.18 1.83 8.42
C VAL A 386 0.28 3.30 8.40
N ALA A 387 0.07 4.03 7.30
CA ALA A 387 0.39 5.45 7.21
C ALA A 387 -0.44 6.29 8.20
N GLY A 388 -1.74 6.00 8.34
CA GLY A 388 -2.62 6.68 9.30
C GLY A 388 -2.19 6.45 10.75
N VAL A 389 -1.80 5.24 11.11
CA VAL A 389 -1.26 4.92 12.45
C VAL A 389 0.03 5.69 12.71
N LEU A 390 0.95 5.73 11.75
CA LEU A 390 2.21 6.47 11.89
C LEU A 390 1.97 7.98 12.05
N LEU A 391 1.06 8.56 11.25
CA LEU A 391 0.67 9.96 11.38
C LEU A 391 0.09 10.27 12.77
N ALA A 392 -0.72 9.37 13.33
CA ALA A 392 -1.25 9.53 14.69
C ALA A 392 -0.15 9.44 15.76
N VAL A 393 0.73 8.44 15.68
CA VAL A 393 1.82 8.21 16.64
C VAL A 393 2.82 9.37 16.66
N PHE A 394 3.26 9.82 15.49
CA PHE A 394 4.22 10.92 15.35
C PHE A 394 3.56 12.32 15.35
N ARG A 395 2.25 12.40 15.63
CA ARG A 395 1.45 13.63 15.61
C ARG A 395 1.61 14.45 14.33
N ALA A 396 1.80 13.77 13.20
CA ALA A 396 2.09 14.36 11.89
C ALA A 396 3.23 15.40 11.92
N ASN A 397 4.29 15.12 12.69
CA ASN A 397 5.53 15.89 12.66
C ASN A 397 6.42 15.40 11.50
N VAL A 398 6.68 16.28 10.54
CA VAL A 398 7.42 15.95 9.32
C VAL A 398 8.85 15.54 9.60
N THR A 399 9.58 16.27 10.44
CA THR A 399 11.00 16.04 10.74
C THR A 399 11.23 14.64 11.34
N ASN A 400 10.37 14.21 12.28
CA ASN A 400 10.47 12.87 12.85
C ASN A 400 10.16 11.75 11.84
N LEU A 401 9.20 11.98 10.95
CA LEU A 401 8.84 11.02 9.89
C LEU A 401 9.95 10.92 8.82
N ILE A 402 10.57 12.04 8.46
CA ILE A 402 11.66 12.10 7.47
C ILE A 402 12.87 11.26 7.90
N HIS A 403 13.16 11.17 9.19
CA HIS A 403 14.27 10.35 9.70
C HIS A 403 14.11 8.86 9.37
N LEU A 404 12.87 8.39 9.26
CA LEU A 404 12.55 6.99 8.94
C LEU A 404 12.62 6.71 7.43
N TYR A 405 12.44 7.74 6.61
CA TYR A 405 12.28 7.65 5.16
C TYR A 405 13.60 7.44 4.41
N ILE A 406 14.61 8.24 4.74
CA ILE A 406 15.85 8.36 3.96
C ILE A 406 16.60 7.02 3.84
N LEU A 407 16.54 6.18 4.88
CA LEU A 407 17.27 4.91 4.91
C LEU A 407 16.80 3.94 3.81
N GLY A 408 15.49 3.85 3.56
CA GLY A 408 14.91 2.92 2.60
C GLY A 408 15.36 3.23 1.17
N VAL A 409 15.22 4.49 0.78
CA VAL A 409 15.64 5.01 -0.53
C VAL A 409 17.12 4.74 -0.79
N PHE A 410 18.01 5.11 0.13
CA PHE A 410 19.45 4.92 -0.12
C PHE A 410 19.87 3.45 -0.13
N THR A 411 19.21 2.59 0.67
CA THR A 411 19.42 1.14 0.58
C THR A 411 19.04 0.60 -0.80
N SER A 412 17.88 1.02 -1.32
CA SER A 412 17.41 0.68 -2.66
C SER A 412 18.38 1.19 -3.74
N PHE A 413 18.80 2.45 -3.63
CA PHE A 413 19.74 3.09 -4.55
C PHE A 413 21.07 2.34 -4.61
N THR A 414 21.70 2.12 -3.46
CA THR A 414 23.03 1.48 -3.41
C THR A 414 22.97 0.08 -4.00
N LEU A 415 22.00 -0.75 -3.60
CA LEU A 415 21.88 -2.11 -4.12
C LEU A 415 21.53 -2.13 -5.61
N SER A 416 20.65 -1.23 -6.07
CA SER A 416 20.30 -1.07 -7.48
C SER A 416 21.50 -0.68 -8.34
N GLN A 417 22.30 0.31 -7.89
CA GLN A 417 23.53 0.71 -8.58
C GLN A 417 24.58 -0.41 -8.60
N THR A 418 24.79 -1.11 -7.49
CA THR A 418 25.68 -2.29 -7.44
C THR A 418 25.19 -3.39 -8.41
N GLY A 419 23.88 -3.63 -8.46
CA GLY A 419 23.25 -4.56 -9.41
C GLY A 419 23.50 -4.16 -10.87
N MET A 420 23.39 -2.87 -11.19
CA MET A 420 23.68 -2.34 -12.53
C MET A 420 25.16 -2.47 -12.90
N VAL A 421 26.10 -2.29 -11.97
CA VAL A 421 27.53 -2.53 -12.24
C VAL A 421 27.76 -3.99 -12.64
N ARG A 422 27.12 -4.95 -11.95
CA ARG A 422 27.19 -6.37 -12.30
C ARG A 422 26.53 -6.67 -13.64
N HIS A 423 25.40 -6.04 -13.94
CA HIS A 423 24.74 -6.12 -15.25
C HIS A 423 25.68 -5.67 -16.38
N TRP A 424 26.29 -4.48 -16.26
CA TRP A 424 27.22 -3.97 -17.28
C TRP A 424 28.50 -4.78 -17.40
N ASN A 425 29.01 -5.38 -16.32
CA ASN A 425 30.15 -6.28 -16.39
C ASN A 425 29.83 -7.52 -17.24
N ARG A 426 28.60 -8.05 -17.15
CA ARG A 426 28.15 -9.18 -17.95
C ARG A 426 28.00 -8.81 -19.43
N GLU A 427 27.39 -7.66 -19.73
CA GLU A 427 27.25 -7.16 -21.11
C GLU A 427 28.62 -6.83 -21.74
N LEU A 428 29.55 -6.26 -20.96
CA LEU A 428 30.91 -5.96 -21.44
C LEU A 428 31.74 -7.22 -21.75
N ALA A 429 31.36 -8.37 -21.22
CA ALA A 429 32.01 -9.65 -21.51
C ALA A 429 31.61 -10.21 -22.89
N THR A 430 30.43 -9.83 -23.40
CA THR A 430 29.87 -10.35 -24.66
C THR A 430 29.99 -9.36 -25.83
N VAL A 431 29.98 -8.05 -25.57
CA VAL A 431 30.00 -7.02 -26.61
C VAL A 431 31.42 -6.81 -27.18
N THR A 432 31.58 -7.06 -28.48
CA THR A 432 32.81 -6.85 -29.25
C THR A 432 32.86 -5.51 -29.99
N ASP A 433 31.71 -4.91 -30.30
CA ASP A 433 31.59 -3.66 -31.07
C ASP A 433 32.17 -2.45 -30.30
N PRO A 434 33.21 -1.73 -30.81
CA PRO A 434 33.89 -0.66 -30.09
C PRO A 434 33.02 0.51 -29.59
N PRO A 435 32.13 1.14 -30.40
CA PRO A 435 31.28 2.23 -29.94
C PRO A 435 30.27 1.79 -28.88
N LEU A 436 29.71 0.58 -29.02
CA LEU A 436 28.78 0.02 -28.04
C LEU A 436 29.49 -0.30 -26.72
N ARG A 437 30.69 -0.89 -26.80
CA ARG A 437 31.55 -1.18 -25.65
C ARG A 437 31.92 0.09 -24.87
N ARG A 438 32.27 1.19 -25.56
CA ARG A 438 32.54 2.50 -24.90
C ARG A 438 31.31 3.01 -24.14
N ARG A 439 30.10 2.88 -24.72
CA ARG A 439 28.85 3.27 -24.03
C ARG A 439 28.61 2.45 -22.77
N HIS A 440 28.84 1.13 -22.82
CA HIS A 440 28.71 0.26 -21.64
C HIS A 440 29.76 0.54 -20.57
N GLN A 441 31.00 0.89 -20.96
CA GLN A 441 32.03 1.33 -20.02
C GLN A 441 31.63 2.61 -19.28
N VAL A 442 31.14 3.62 -20.02
CA VAL A 442 30.63 4.86 -19.41
C VAL A 442 29.45 4.56 -18.47
N ALA A 443 28.51 3.71 -18.88
CA ALA A 443 27.39 3.32 -18.04
C ALA A 443 27.84 2.58 -16.76
N ARG A 444 28.85 1.71 -16.86
CA ARG A 444 29.46 1.05 -15.69
C ARG A 444 30.11 2.06 -14.76
N VAL A 445 30.88 3.01 -15.26
CA VAL A 445 31.55 4.05 -14.44
C VAL A 445 30.52 4.92 -13.73
N VAL A 446 29.48 5.36 -14.44
CA VAL A 446 28.40 6.17 -13.85
C VAL A 446 27.69 5.41 -12.73
N ASN A 447 27.29 4.15 -12.96
CA ASN A 447 26.63 3.35 -11.92
C ASN A 447 27.60 2.97 -10.78
N GLY A 448 28.88 2.78 -11.07
CA GLY A 448 29.91 2.54 -10.05
C GLY A 448 30.12 3.75 -9.13
N ALA A 449 30.25 4.93 -9.72
CA ALA A 449 30.30 6.19 -8.97
C ALA A 449 29.00 6.40 -8.17
N GLY A 450 27.84 6.13 -8.77
CA GLY A 450 26.55 6.15 -8.10
C GLY A 450 26.48 5.20 -6.90
N ALA A 451 26.97 3.97 -7.02
CA ALA A 451 27.01 3.00 -5.93
C ALA A 451 27.89 3.47 -4.76
N VAL A 452 29.07 4.02 -5.06
CA VAL A 452 29.99 4.54 -4.03
C VAL A 452 29.38 5.75 -3.33
N VAL A 453 28.87 6.73 -4.09
CA VAL A 453 28.31 7.96 -3.52
C VAL A 453 27.06 7.65 -2.70
N THR A 454 26.11 6.89 -3.22
CA THR A 454 24.89 6.52 -2.48
C THR A 454 25.19 5.63 -1.27
N GLY A 455 26.16 4.72 -1.37
CA GLY A 455 26.63 3.90 -0.26
C GLY A 455 27.29 4.72 0.84
N LEU A 456 28.08 5.73 0.47
CA LEU A 456 28.66 6.69 1.43
C LEU A 456 27.55 7.47 2.15
N VAL A 457 26.54 7.95 1.42
CA VAL A 457 25.38 8.63 2.02
C VAL A 457 24.62 7.69 2.96
N LEU A 458 24.42 6.43 2.59
CA LEU A 458 23.77 5.43 3.45
C LEU A 458 24.54 5.25 4.77
N VAL A 459 25.87 5.16 4.72
CA VAL A 459 26.72 5.08 5.92
C VAL A 459 26.60 6.35 6.76
N ILE A 460 26.63 7.54 6.14
CA ILE A 460 26.46 8.81 6.84
C ILE A 460 25.10 8.87 7.54
N VAL A 461 24.02 8.48 6.86
CA VAL A 461 22.65 8.44 7.42
C VAL A 461 22.61 7.49 8.63
N LEU A 462 23.16 6.28 8.48
CA LEU A 462 23.24 5.31 9.55
C LEU A 462 24.02 5.85 10.75
N LEU A 463 25.17 6.50 10.57
CA LEU A 463 25.97 7.01 11.68
C LEU A 463 25.34 8.24 12.36
N THR A 464 24.78 9.16 11.58
CA THR A 464 24.32 10.47 12.11
C THR A 464 22.90 10.45 12.65
N LYS A 465 22.01 9.59 12.11
CA LYS A 465 20.58 9.58 12.46
C LYS A 465 20.13 8.36 13.26
N PHE A 466 21.01 7.39 13.56
CA PHE A 466 20.64 6.19 14.33
C PHE A 466 19.96 6.54 15.65
N LEU A 467 20.56 7.46 16.42
CA LEU A 467 20.07 7.90 17.72
C LEU A 467 18.78 8.74 17.64
N GLN A 468 18.42 9.25 16.46
CA GLN A 468 17.27 10.14 16.23
C GLN A 468 16.04 9.41 15.69
N GLY A 469 16.04 8.07 15.75
CA GLY A 469 14.90 7.24 15.37
C GLY A 469 15.08 6.47 14.06
N ALA A 470 16.17 6.66 13.30
CA ALA A 470 16.40 5.89 12.08
C ALA A 470 16.49 4.36 12.31
N TRP A 471 16.79 3.94 13.55
CA TRP A 471 16.77 2.54 13.96
C TRP A 471 15.39 1.89 13.80
N LEU A 472 14.29 2.64 13.91
CA LEU A 472 12.93 2.13 13.70
C LEU A 472 12.72 1.71 12.24
N ALA A 473 13.30 2.44 11.29
CA ALA A 473 13.23 2.08 9.87
C ALA A 473 14.05 0.81 9.56
N VAL A 474 15.24 0.69 10.15
CA VAL A 474 16.06 -0.54 10.06
C VAL A 474 15.26 -1.72 10.63
N LEU A 475 14.69 -1.56 11.82
CA LEU A 475 13.90 -2.58 12.48
C LEU A 475 12.68 -2.97 11.62
N ALA A 476 11.93 -2.00 11.09
CA ALA A 476 10.79 -2.26 10.22
C ALA A 476 11.21 -3.05 8.96
N ALA A 477 12.31 -2.68 8.31
CA ALA A 477 12.83 -3.40 7.15
C ALA A 477 13.24 -4.85 7.50
N VAL A 478 13.89 -5.06 8.66
CA VAL A 478 14.29 -6.40 9.14
C VAL A 478 13.06 -7.26 9.49
N VAL A 479 12.07 -6.68 10.17
CA VAL A 479 10.81 -7.37 10.51
C VAL A 479 10.05 -7.75 9.23
N LEU A 480 9.96 -6.86 8.25
CA LEU A 480 9.34 -7.17 6.96
C LEU A 480 10.11 -8.26 6.22
N TRP A 481 11.44 -8.18 6.16
CA TRP A 481 12.28 -9.17 5.50
C TRP A 481 12.17 -10.56 6.14
N THR A 482 12.19 -10.64 7.48
CA THR A 482 12.02 -11.90 8.22
C THR A 482 10.62 -12.48 8.03
N THR A 483 9.58 -11.63 8.08
CA THR A 483 8.18 -12.03 7.84
C THR A 483 8.00 -12.58 6.41
N MET A 484 8.54 -11.91 5.40
CA MET A 484 8.47 -12.39 4.01
C MET A 484 9.18 -13.73 3.82
N ARG A 485 10.34 -13.94 4.46
CA ARG A 485 11.02 -15.24 4.48
C ARG A 485 10.21 -16.31 5.20
N GLY A 486 9.57 -15.96 6.33
CA GLY A 486 8.70 -16.87 7.08
C GLY A 486 7.49 -17.33 6.24
N ILE A 487 6.81 -16.38 5.58
CA ILE A 487 5.69 -16.66 4.68
C ILE A 487 6.14 -17.57 3.53
N ARG A 488 7.28 -17.26 2.89
CA ARG A 488 7.80 -18.06 1.78
C ARG A 488 8.11 -19.48 2.22
N ARG A 489 8.79 -19.66 3.36
CA ARG A 489 9.07 -20.98 3.94
C ARG A 489 7.78 -21.75 4.21
N HIS A 490 6.79 -21.12 4.85
CA HIS A 490 5.50 -21.75 5.11
C HIS A 490 4.80 -22.21 3.81
N TYR A 491 4.80 -21.38 2.78
CA TYR A 491 4.21 -21.76 1.48
C TYR A 491 5.01 -22.82 0.73
N ASP A 492 6.34 -22.85 0.85
CA ASP A 492 7.16 -23.90 0.26
C ASP A 492 6.98 -25.23 1.01
N THR A 493 6.90 -25.22 2.35
CA THR A 493 6.58 -26.40 3.16
C THR A 493 5.19 -26.95 2.83
N PHE A 494 4.18 -26.09 2.77
CA PHE A 494 2.81 -26.49 2.41
C PHE A 494 2.70 -27.03 0.99
N ALA A 495 3.42 -26.42 0.03
CA ALA A 495 3.47 -26.91 -1.35
C ALA A 495 4.19 -28.25 -1.46
N ALA A 496 5.21 -28.49 -0.63
CA ALA A 496 5.90 -29.78 -0.57
C ALA A 496 5.03 -30.87 0.08
N GLU A 497 4.26 -30.55 1.13
CA GLU A 497 3.33 -31.48 1.78
C GLU A 497 2.17 -31.88 0.85
N LEU A 498 1.69 -30.96 0.02
CA LEU A 498 0.64 -31.22 -0.99
C LEU A 498 1.18 -31.75 -2.32
N ALA A 499 2.49 -31.88 -2.49
CA ALA A 499 3.06 -32.37 -3.73
C ALA A 499 2.65 -33.84 -3.92
N VAL A 500 2.03 -34.15 -5.06
CA VAL A 500 1.65 -35.53 -5.38
C VAL A 500 2.93 -36.27 -5.80
N ILE A 501 3.54 -36.98 -4.87
CA ILE A 501 4.74 -37.79 -5.11
C ILE A 501 4.34 -39.14 -5.74
N GLU A 502 3.28 -39.78 -5.23
CA GLU A 502 2.76 -41.06 -5.70
C GLU A 502 1.25 -40.97 -5.97
N PRO A 503 0.83 -40.74 -7.23
CA PRO A 503 -0.59 -40.59 -7.58
C PRO A 503 -1.44 -41.83 -7.29
N ARG A 504 -0.84 -43.03 -7.33
CA ARG A 504 -1.55 -44.31 -7.23
C ARG A 504 -2.02 -44.63 -5.81
N ASP A 505 -1.28 -44.21 -4.79
CA ASP A 505 -1.67 -44.42 -3.39
C ASP A 505 -2.64 -43.34 -2.90
N THR A 506 -2.57 -42.14 -3.48
CA THR A 506 -3.44 -41.01 -3.12
C THR A 506 -4.82 -41.10 -3.80
N TYR A 507 -4.90 -41.74 -4.98
CA TYR A 507 -6.13 -41.91 -5.76
C TYR A 507 -6.72 -43.33 -5.56
N GLN A 508 -7.06 -43.70 -4.32
CA GLN A 508 -7.83 -44.91 -4.05
C GLN A 508 -9.27 -44.54 -3.73
N PRO A 509 -10.28 -45.06 -4.48
CA PRO A 509 -11.67 -44.81 -4.15
C PRO A 509 -12.01 -45.45 -2.80
N PRO A 510 -12.88 -44.82 -1.99
CA PRO A 510 -13.31 -45.41 -0.74
C PRO A 510 -14.04 -46.73 -0.98
N SER A 511 -13.93 -47.66 -0.02
CA SER A 511 -14.54 -48.99 -0.16
C SER A 511 -16.05 -48.95 -0.12
N ARG A 512 -16.61 -48.13 0.78
CA ARG A 512 -18.05 -47.91 0.95
C ARG A 512 -18.32 -46.48 1.43
N VAL A 513 -19.53 -46.00 1.17
CA VAL A 513 -20.04 -44.72 1.65
C VAL A 513 -21.19 -44.96 2.62
N GLN A 514 -21.01 -44.54 3.86
CA GLN A 514 -22.05 -44.58 4.89
C GLN A 514 -22.65 -43.19 5.05
N ALA A 515 -23.94 -43.02 4.77
CA ALA A 515 -24.61 -41.73 4.87
C ALA A 515 -25.38 -41.61 6.19
N VAL A 516 -25.17 -40.50 6.88
CA VAL A 516 -25.86 -40.14 8.12
C VAL A 516 -26.59 -38.83 7.91
N VAL A 517 -27.91 -38.80 8.08
CA VAL A 517 -28.71 -37.57 8.02
C VAL A 517 -29.01 -37.10 9.44
N LEU A 518 -28.58 -35.90 9.82
CA LEU A 518 -28.91 -35.35 11.13
C LEU A 518 -30.34 -34.83 11.15
N VAL A 519 -31.11 -35.33 12.11
CA VAL A 519 -32.54 -35.04 12.24
C VAL A 519 -32.84 -34.56 13.66
N SER A 520 -33.37 -33.34 13.76
CA SER A 520 -33.94 -32.83 15.01
C SER A 520 -35.46 -32.94 15.03
N LYS A 521 -36.12 -32.56 13.93
CA LYS A 521 -37.59 -32.61 13.76
C LYS A 521 -37.94 -33.06 12.34
N LEU A 522 -39.14 -33.63 12.18
CA LEU A 522 -39.67 -33.95 10.86
C LEU A 522 -40.29 -32.70 10.22
N HIS A 523 -39.52 -32.04 9.35
CA HIS A 523 -39.98 -30.87 8.60
C HIS A 523 -39.45 -30.89 7.15
N LYS A 524 -39.93 -29.96 6.31
CA LYS A 524 -39.57 -29.89 4.88
C LYS A 524 -38.05 -29.95 4.60
N PRO A 525 -37.16 -29.22 5.34
CA PRO A 525 -35.72 -29.38 5.17
C PRO A 525 -35.18 -30.79 5.44
N THR A 526 -35.68 -31.48 6.47
CA THR A 526 -35.29 -32.85 6.82
C THR A 526 -35.68 -33.82 5.71
N LEU A 527 -36.91 -33.72 5.20
CA LEU A 527 -37.38 -34.54 4.08
C LEU A 527 -36.52 -34.31 2.82
N ARG A 528 -36.16 -33.06 2.52
CA ARG A 528 -35.24 -32.74 1.42
C ARG A 528 -33.85 -33.35 1.64
N ALA A 529 -33.31 -33.26 2.86
CA ALA A 529 -32.01 -33.84 3.19
C ALA A 529 -32.02 -35.37 3.05
N LEU A 530 -33.08 -36.05 3.50
CA LEU A 530 -33.26 -37.49 3.31
C LEU A 530 -33.36 -37.84 1.82
N ALA A 531 -34.15 -37.09 1.04
CA ALA A 531 -34.29 -37.32 -0.39
C ALA A 531 -32.94 -37.16 -1.13
N TYR A 532 -32.17 -36.13 -0.79
CA TYR A 532 -30.84 -35.92 -1.34
C TYR A 532 -29.89 -37.04 -0.92
N ALA A 533 -29.84 -37.39 0.36
CA ALA A 533 -28.99 -38.48 0.84
C ALA A 533 -29.31 -39.82 0.15
N ARG A 534 -30.59 -40.13 -0.10
CA ARG A 534 -31.00 -41.31 -0.88
C ARG A 534 -30.56 -41.24 -2.35
N ALA A 535 -30.59 -40.05 -2.97
CA ALA A 535 -30.19 -39.87 -4.35
C ALA A 535 -28.69 -40.17 -4.57
N PHE A 536 -27.85 -40.02 -3.54
CA PHE A 536 -26.43 -40.40 -3.57
C PHE A 536 -26.19 -41.93 -3.59
N ARG A 537 -27.23 -42.76 -3.41
CA ARG A 537 -27.16 -44.23 -3.33
C ARG A 537 -25.98 -44.75 -2.46
N PRO A 538 -25.88 -44.32 -1.20
CA PRO A 538 -24.86 -44.83 -0.28
C PRO A 538 -25.08 -46.31 0.02
N ASP A 539 -24.01 -47.01 0.44
CA ASP A 539 -24.09 -48.42 0.85
C ASP A 539 -24.95 -48.60 2.11
N SER A 540 -24.99 -47.59 2.97
CA SER A 540 -25.89 -47.52 4.13
C SER A 540 -26.39 -46.10 4.33
N LEU A 541 -27.65 -45.96 4.75
CA LEU A 541 -28.26 -44.67 5.04
C LEU A 541 -29.03 -44.75 6.35
N GLU A 542 -28.66 -43.91 7.31
CA GLU A 542 -29.33 -43.80 8.61
C GLU A 542 -29.70 -42.35 8.91
N ALA A 543 -30.88 -42.13 9.48
CA ALA A 543 -31.25 -40.87 10.10
C ALA A 543 -30.85 -40.90 11.57
N VAL A 544 -30.15 -39.88 12.05
CA VAL A 544 -29.64 -39.82 13.43
C VAL A 544 -30.24 -38.64 14.15
N THR A 545 -30.86 -38.91 15.29
CA THR A 545 -31.34 -37.90 16.23
C THR A 545 -30.65 -38.05 17.59
N VAL A 546 -30.56 -36.97 18.36
CA VAL A 546 -29.98 -36.98 19.70
C VAL A 546 -31.08 -36.74 20.72
N ALA A 547 -31.21 -37.65 21.68
CA ALA A 547 -32.22 -37.57 22.74
C ALA A 547 -31.87 -36.54 23.80
N VAL A 548 -32.08 -35.26 23.47
CA VAL A 548 -32.00 -34.14 24.43
C VAL A 548 -33.28 -34.02 25.24
N ASP A 549 -34.42 -34.25 24.59
CA ASP A 549 -35.75 -34.28 25.18
C ASP A 549 -36.45 -35.58 24.76
N ARG A 550 -36.89 -36.38 25.73
CA ARG A 550 -37.51 -37.68 25.48
C ARG A 550 -38.88 -37.55 24.81
N ASP A 551 -39.63 -36.49 25.11
CA ASP A 551 -40.97 -36.29 24.57
C ASP A 551 -40.92 -35.87 23.09
N GLU A 552 -39.95 -35.02 22.72
CA GLU A 552 -39.72 -34.65 21.32
C GLU A 552 -39.25 -35.85 20.48
N VAL A 553 -38.39 -36.71 21.03
CA VAL A 553 -37.93 -37.94 20.34
C VAL A 553 -39.08 -38.92 20.15
N ALA A 554 -39.90 -39.16 21.17
CA ALA A 554 -41.06 -40.04 21.06
C ALA A 554 -42.05 -39.55 19.99
N THR A 555 -42.26 -38.23 19.94
CA THR A 555 -43.08 -37.59 18.88
C THR A 555 -42.46 -37.80 17.50
N LEU A 556 -41.13 -37.64 17.38
CA LEU A 556 -40.42 -37.85 16.12
C LEU A 556 -40.50 -39.31 15.65
N GLU A 557 -40.32 -40.29 16.54
CA GLU A 557 -40.43 -41.72 16.24
C GLU A 557 -41.85 -42.10 15.79
N GLU A 558 -42.88 -41.56 16.44
CA GLU A 558 -44.27 -41.76 16.04
C GLU A 558 -44.54 -41.20 14.65
N GLN A 559 -44.13 -39.95 14.40
CA GLN A 559 -44.22 -39.34 13.07
C GLN A 559 -43.45 -40.15 12.02
N TRP A 560 -42.26 -40.67 12.36
CA TRP A 560 -41.45 -41.45 11.44
C TRP A 560 -42.16 -42.72 10.97
N ARG A 561 -42.85 -43.41 11.89
CA ARG A 561 -43.68 -44.58 11.60
C ARG A 561 -44.93 -44.20 10.81
N GLN A 562 -45.64 -43.15 11.24
CA GLN A 562 -46.88 -42.69 10.60
C GLN A 562 -46.67 -42.29 9.14
N PHE A 563 -45.57 -41.60 8.82
CA PHE A 563 -45.26 -41.14 7.47
C PHE A 563 -44.47 -42.16 6.64
N GLU A 564 -44.28 -43.39 7.15
CA GLU A 564 -43.60 -44.50 6.48
C GLU A 564 -42.26 -44.10 5.83
N ILE A 565 -41.45 -43.34 6.57
CA ILE A 565 -40.16 -42.85 6.05
C ILE A 565 -39.22 -44.04 5.84
N PRO A 566 -38.72 -44.29 4.61
CA PRO A 566 -38.00 -45.52 4.25
C PRO A 566 -36.54 -45.57 4.75
N VAL A 567 -36.18 -44.71 5.70
CA VAL A 567 -34.81 -44.59 6.25
C VAL A 567 -34.88 -44.89 7.75
N PRO A 568 -34.06 -45.81 8.29
CA PRO A 568 -34.06 -46.11 9.71
C PRO A 568 -33.67 -44.88 10.54
N LEU A 569 -34.44 -44.62 11.61
CA LEU A 569 -34.15 -43.57 12.58
C LEU A 569 -33.40 -44.19 13.78
N LYS A 570 -32.23 -43.64 14.06
CA LYS A 570 -31.37 -44.03 15.18
C LYS A 570 -31.30 -42.92 16.20
N VAL A 571 -31.60 -43.27 17.45
CA VAL A 571 -31.59 -42.34 18.58
C VAL A 571 -30.27 -42.51 19.34
N LEU A 572 -29.51 -41.42 19.47
CA LEU A 572 -28.31 -41.36 20.29
C LEU A 572 -28.65 -40.79 21.66
N ASP A 573 -28.21 -41.45 22.73
CA ASP A 573 -28.38 -40.96 24.08
C ASP A 573 -27.48 -39.74 24.36
N SER A 574 -27.99 -38.77 25.13
CA SER A 574 -27.26 -37.56 25.51
C SER A 574 -27.47 -37.23 26.98
N PRO A 575 -26.65 -37.80 27.89
CA PRO A 575 -26.82 -37.62 29.33
C PRO A 575 -26.66 -36.16 29.79
N PHE A 576 -25.98 -35.33 29.00
CA PHE A 576 -25.70 -33.92 29.31
C PHE A 576 -26.48 -32.92 28.44
N ARG A 577 -27.53 -33.37 27.72
CA ARG A 577 -28.31 -32.52 26.80
C ARG A 577 -27.46 -31.79 25.75
N GLU A 578 -26.33 -32.40 25.36
CA GLU A 578 -25.43 -31.89 24.32
C GLU A 578 -25.67 -32.65 23.00
N ILE A 579 -25.83 -31.94 21.89
CA ILE A 579 -26.08 -32.56 20.57
C ILE A 579 -24.77 -32.90 19.85
N THR A 580 -23.77 -32.02 19.96
CA THR A 580 -22.54 -32.11 19.14
C THR A 580 -21.67 -33.31 19.52
N LYS A 581 -21.43 -33.56 20.81
CA LYS A 581 -20.53 -34.62 21.27
C LYS A 581 -21.03 -36.03 20.91
N PRO A 582 -22.30 -36.42 21.18
CA PRO A 582 -22.80 -37.75 20.81
C PRO A 582 -22.73 -38.02 19.31
N VAL A 583 -23.06 -37.04 18.47
CA VAL A 583 -22.99 -37.20 17.01
C VAL A 583 -21.55 -37.41 16.53
N VAL A 584 -20.60 -36.60 17.02
CA VAL A 584 -19.18 -36.75 16.64
C VAL A 584 -18.63 -38.10 17.11
N GLU A 585 -18.99 -38.54 18.30
CA GLU A 585 -18.58 -39.84 18.86
C GLU A 585 -19.18 -41.02 18.07
N TYR A 586 -20.44 -40.90 17.66
CA TYR A 586 -21.09 -41.88 16.79
C TYR A 586 -20.40 -41.99 15.43
N VAL A 587 -20.16 -40.86 14.76
CA VAL A 587 -19.44 -40.82 13.47
C VAL A 587 -18.02 -41.37 13.58
N ARG A 588 -17.31 -41.07 14.68
CA ARG A 588 -15.99 -41.66 14.95
C ARG A 588 -16.06 -43.17 15.14
N THR A 589 -17.13 -43.67 15.76
CA THR A 589 -17.33 -45.11 15.99
C THR A 589 -17.57 -45.84 14.67
N LEU A 590 -18.45 -45.31 13.80
CA LEU A 590 -18.68 -45.81 12.44
C LEU A 590 -17.38 -45.92 11.63
N ARG A 591 -16.49 -44.91 11.74
CA ARG A 591 -15.18 -44.94 11.08
C ARG A 591 -14.21 -45.94 11.71
N ARG A 592 -14.23 -46.11 13.04
CA ARG A 592 -13.35 -47.07 13.74
C ARG A 592 -13.67 -48.50 13.33
N SER A 593 -14.95 -48.83 13.12
CA SER A 593 -15.36 -50.16 12.64
C SER A 593 -14.92 -50.43 11.20
N SER A 594 -14.83 -49.40 10.35
CA SER A 594 -14.43 -49.53 8.95
C SER A 594 -13.50 -48.39 8.52
N PRO A 595 -12.17 -48.51 8.73
CA PRO A 595 -11.22 -47.41 8.46
C PRO A 595 -11.11 -46.98 6.99
N ARG A 596 -11.56 -47.82 6.05
CA ARG A 596 -11.57 -47.55 4.61
C ARG A 596 -12.90 -46.96 4.10
N ASP A 597 -13.94 -46.98 4.94
CA ASP A 597 -15.24 -46.42 4.59
C ASP A 597 -15.24 -44.90 4.83
N VAL A 598 -15.99 -44.18 4.00
CA VAL A 598 -16.20 -42.75 4.15
C VAL A 598 -17.57 -42.50 4.74
N VAL A 599 -17.65 -41.63 5.74
CA VAL A 599 -18.93 -41.25 6.35
C VAL A 599 -19.38 -39.89 5.79
N ALA A 600 -20.54 -39.85 5.13
CA ALA A 600 -21.15 -38.64 4.60
C ALA A 600 -22.26 -38.15 5.54
N VAL A 601 -22.03 -37.05 6.25
CA VAL A 601 -22.98 -36.45 7.19
C VAL A 601 -23.76 -35.34 6.50
N PHE A 602 -25.06 -35.53 6.30
CA PHE A 602 -25.97 -34.54 5.73
C PHE A 602 -26.60 -33.70 6.84
N ILE A 603 -26.41 -32.38 6.76
CA ILE A 603 -26.90 -31.42 7.75
C ILE A 603 -27.91 -30.49 7.06
N PRO A 604 -29.21 -30.54 7.40
CA PRO A 604 -30.19 -29.56 6.93
C PRO A 604 -29.85 -28.16 7.47
N GLU A 605 -29.81 -27.15 6.60
CA GLU A 605 -29.49 -25.76 6.97
C GLU A 605 -30.53 -24.79 6.40
N TYR A 606 -30.89 -23.76 7.17
CA TYR A 606 -31.77 -22.70 6.70
C TYR A 606 -30.96 -21.61 5.99
N VAL A 607 -31.30 -21.30 4.74
CA VAL A 607 -30.74 -20.13 4.05
C VAL A 607 -31.70 -18.97 4.29
N VAL A 608 -31.23 -18.02 5.08
CA VAL A 608 -31.96 -16.84 5.56
C VAL A 608 -31.66 -15.61 4.70
N GLY A 609 -32.56 -14.62 4.71
CA GLY A 609 -32.43 -13.41 3.88
C GLY A 609 -31.55 -12.33 4.48
N HIS A 610 -31.44 -12.27 5.81
CA HIS A 610 -30.68 -11.24 6.52
C HIS A 610 -29.53 -11.83 7.34
N TRP A 611 -28.43 -11.08 7.46
CA TRP A 611 -27.24 -11.54 8.20
C TRP A 611 -27.51 -11.77 9.69
N TRP A 612 -28.44 -11.03 10.30
CA TRP A 612 -28.82 -11.18 11.71
C TRP A 612 -29.68 -12.42 11.95
N GLU A 613 -30.42 -12.90 10.95
CA GLU A 613 -31.20 -14.14 11.03
C GLU A 613 -30.26 -15.36 11.20
N ASN A 614 -29.03 -15.31 10.69
CA ASN A 614 -27.99 -16.34 10.93
C ASN A 614 -27.52 -16.38 12.39
N LEU A 615 -27.70 -15.31 13.17
CA LEU A 615 -27.37 -15.36 14.59
C LEU A 615 -28.41 -16.20 15.35
N LEU A 616 -29.68 -16.11 14.92
CA LEU A 616 -30.83 -16.77 15.54
C LEU A 616 -31.05 -18.20 15.03
N HIS A 617 -30.58 -18.51 13.82
CA HIS A 617 -30.76 -19.81 13.16
C HIS A 617 -29.42 -20.44 12.76
N ASN A 618 -29.32 -21.78 12.76
CA ASN A 618 -28.14 -22.57 12.36
C ASN A 618 -26.90 -22.62 13.29
N GLN A 619 -26.95 -22.08 14.52
CA GLN A 619 -25.80 -22.13 15.45
C GLN A 619 -25.30 -23.56 15.69
N THR A 620 -26.21 -24.50 16.00
CA THR A 620 -25.87 -25.90 16.27
C THR A 620 -25.23 -26.60 15.06
N ALA A 621 -25.70 -26.31 13.85
CA ALA A 621 -25.15 -26.87 12.61
C ALA A 621 -23.71 -26.38 12.36
N LEU A 622 -23.43 -25.09 12.65
CA LEU A 622 -22.11 -24.51 12.50
C LEU A 622 -21.08 -25.14 13.47
N TRP A 623 -21.47 -25.39 14.72
CA TRP A 623 -20.63 -26.09 15.71
C TRP A 623 -20.40 -27.57 15.36
N LEU A 624 -21.40 -28.27 14.83
CA LEU A 624 -21.25 -29.65 14.37
C LEU A 624 -20.31 -29.74 13.18
N LYS A 625 -20.49 -28.86 12.18
CA LYS A 625 -19.63 -28.79 11.00
C LYS A 625 -18.18 -28.51 11.38
N SER A 626 -17.94 -27.56 12.28
CA SER A 626 -16.58 -27.24 12.72
C SER A 626 -15.89 -28.44 13.37
N ARG A 627 -16.59 -29.22 14.22
CA ARG A 627 -16.00 -30.43 14.85
C ARG A 627 -15.86 -31.61 13.89
N LEU A 628 -16.83 -31.84 13.00
CA LEU A 628 -16.80 -32.94 12.04
C LEU A 628 -15.70 -32.75 10.98
N LEU A 629 -15.40 -31.51 10.57
CA LEU A 629 -14.31 -31.19 9.63
C LEU A 629 -12.92 -31.62 10.13
N PHE A 630 -12.72 -31.72 11.45
CA PHE A 630 -11.48 -32.23 12.04
C PHE A 630 -11.47 -33.76 12.22
N THR A 631 -12.47 -34.47 11.69
CA THR A 631 -12.52 -35.94 11.72
C THR A 631 -12.13 -36.49 10.35
N PRO A 632 -10.95 -37.13 10.21
CA PRO A 632 -10.51 -37.67 8.91
C PRO A 632 -11.51 -38.67 8.34
N GLY A 633 -11.70 -38.68 7.01
CA GLY A 633 -12.62 -39.61 6.32
C GLY A 633 -14.11 -39.28 6.47
N VAL A 634 -14.45 -38.09 6.99
CA VAL A 634 -15.84 -37.62 7.12
C VAL A 634 -16.09 -36.48 6.14
N MET A 635 -17.14 -36.63 5.33
CA MET A 635 -17.65 -35.57 4.45
C MET A 635 -18.84 -34.92 5.12
N VAL A 636 -18.86 -33.59 5.20
CA VAL A 636 -20.00 -32.83 5.74
C VAL A 636 -20.72 -32.13 4.60
N THR A 637 -21.97 -32.52 4.35
CA THR A 637 -22.80 -32.01 3.26
C THR A 637 -23.93 -31.14 3.83
N SER A 638 -23.83 -29.84 3.64
CA SER A 638 -24.90 -28.89 4.00
C SER A 638 -26.03 -28.98 2.96
N VAL A 639 -27.27 -29.20 3.41
CA VAL A 639 -28.47 -29.24 2.56
C VAL A 639 -29.28 -27.96 2.77
N PRO A 640 -29.16 -26.97 1.87
CA PRO A 640 -29.80 -25.68 2.06
C PRO A 640 -31.32 -25.75 1.82
N TRP A 641 -32.08 -25.13 2.74
CA TRP A 641 -33.48 -24.80 2.57
C TRP A 641 -33.64 -23.28 2.53
N GLN A 642 -33.93 -22.76 1.34
CA GLN A 642 -34.20 -21.33 1.12
C GLN A 642 -35.54 -20.95 1.72
N LEU A 643 -35.52 -20.04 2.71
CA LEU A 643 -36.73 -19.44 3.25
C LEU A 643 -37.26 -18.37 2.30
N THR A 644 -38.55 -18.04 2.36
CA THR A 644 -39.13 -16.98 1.52
C THR A 644 -38.41 -15.63 1.67
N SER A 645 -37.81 -15.38 2.85
CA SER A 645 -36.98 -14.19 3.10
C SER A 645 -35.69 -14.16 2.27
N SER A 646 -35.14 -15.31 1.85
CA SER A 646 -33.92 -15.36 1.03
C SER A 646 -34.17 -14.94 -0.42
N ALA A 647 -35.38 -15.13 -0.95
CA ALA A 647 -35.74 -14.67 -2.29
C ALA A 647 -35.66 -13.14 -2.45
N LEU A 648 -35.87 -12.39 -1.36
CA LEU A 648 -35.72 -10.93 -1.34
C LEU A 648 -34.25 -10.46 -1.35
N ALA A 649 -33.30 -11.34 -0.99
CA ALA A 649 -31.87 -11.05 -0.99
C ALA A 649 -31.20 -11.34 -2.34
N ASP A 650 -31.78 -12.25 -3.14
CA ASP A 650 -31.20 -12.78 -4.38
C ASP A 650 -31.54 -11.98 -5.64
N HIS A 651 -32.12 -10.78 -5.49
CA HIS A 651 -32.28 -9.85 -6.61
C HIS A 651 -30.99 -9.07 -6.86
N PRO A 652 -30.22 -9.37 -7.93
CA PRO A 652 -29.27 -8.40 -8.45
C PRO A 652 -30.05 -7.13 -8.77
N VAL A 653 -29.64 -6.01 -8.16
CA VAL A 653 -30.27 -4.69 -8.33
C VAL A 653 -30.66 -4.50 -9.80
N PRO A 654 -31.95 -4.21 -10.11
CA PRO A 654 -32.39 -4.02 -11.49
C PRO A 654 -31.46 -3.05 -12.20
N ARG A 655 -31.03 -3.41 -13.41
CA ARG A 655 -30.29 -2.48 -14.27
C ARG A 655 -31.09 -1.18 -14.33
N ALA A 656 -30.43 -0.04 -14.09
CA ALA A 656 -31.10 1.25 -14.14
C ALA A 656 -31.89 1.38 -15.46
N PRO A 657 -33.13 1.88 -15.44
CA PRO A 657 -33.91 2.10 -16.66
C PRO A 657 -33.09 2.98 -17.61
N GLY A 658 -32.61 2.42 -18.72
CA GLY A 658 -31.69 3.09 -19.64
C GLY A 658 -30.46 2.27 -20.05
N ALA A 659 -30.13 1.17 -19.37
CA ALA A 659 -29.05 0.26 -19.80
C ALA A 659 -29.33 -0.38 -21.19
N VAL A 660 -30.60 -0.60 -21.52
CA VAL A 660 -31.05 -1.11 -22.83
C VAL A 660 -30.82 -0.09 -23.95
N ARG A 661 -30.82 1.22 -23.64
CA ARG A 661 -30.58 2.30 -24.62
C ARG A 661 -29.11 2.46 -25.01
N ARG A 662 -28.17 1.88 -24.26
CA ARG A 662 -26.72 1.96 -24.53
C ARG A 662 -26.17 0.82 -25.39
N GLY A 663 -27.02 -0.09 -25.88
CA GLY A 663 -26.60 -1.15 -26.79
C GLY A 663 -25.69 -2.21 -26.15
N GLU A 664 -25.73 -2.38 -24.83
CA GLU A 664 -25.02 -3.50 -24.19
C GLU A 664 -25.74 -4.82 -24.54
N PRO A 665 -25.03 -5.85 -25.01
CA PRO A 665 -25.66 -7.10 -25.44
C PRO A 665 -26.35 -7.79 -24.26
N SER A 666 -27.61 -8.18 -24.48
CA SER A 666 -28.31 -9.10 -23.59
C SER A 666 -27.59 -10.45 -23.62
N PRO A 667 -27.36 -11.12 -22.48
CA PRO A 667 -26.99 -12.53 -22.53
C PRO A 667 -28.12 -13.27 -23.23
N ASP A 668 -27.76 -13.99 -24.28
CA ASP A 668 -28.63 -14.77 -25.12
C ASP A 668 -29.45 -15.76 -24.26
N GLN A 669 -30.77 -15.57 -24.23
CA GLN A 669 -31.72 -16.44 -23.52
C GLN A 669 -32.21 -17.59 -24.42
N SER A 670 -31.57 -17.87 -25.55
CA SER A 670 -32.10 -18.82 -26.54
C SER A 670 -31.31 -20.12 -26.69
N ARG A 671 -31.03 -20.84 -25.59
CA ARG A 671 -30.73 -22.29 -25.68
C ARG A 671 -31.24 -23.08 -24.48
N HIS A 672 -32.56 -23.21 -24.35
CA HIS A 672 -33.18 -24.42 -23.78
C HIS A 672 -34.67 -24.52 -24.15
N HIS A 673 -34.97 -25.36 -25.15
CA HIS A 673 -36.20 -26.15 -25.39
C HIS A 673 -36.02 -26.77 -26.80
N SER A 674 -36.23 -28.04 -27.11
CA SER A 674 -36.53 -29.31 -26.44
C SER A 674 -36.49 -30.38 -27.56
N ALA A 675 -36.33 -31.64 -27.19
CA ALA A 675 -36.16 -32.82 -28.04
C ALA A 675 -37.32 -33.11 -29.02
N GLY A 676 -37.05 -33.92 -30.06
CA GLY A 676 -38.08 -34.55 -30.90
C GLY A 676 -37.55 -35.49 -31.98
N TYR A 677 -37.62 -36.79 -31.72
CA TYR A 677 -37.77 -37.94 -32.65
C TYR A 677 -37.40 -37.78 -34.14
N ARG A 678 -36.31 -38.44 -34.56
CA ARG A 678 -36.30 -39.65 -35.42
C ARG A 678 -34.89 -40.18 -35.59
#